data_AF-A0A7X6XI62-F1
#
_entry.id   AF-A0A7X6XI62-F1
#
_cell.length_a   1.000
_cell.length_b   1.000
_cell.length_c   1.000
_cell.angle_alpha   90.00
_cell.angle_beta   90.00
_cell.angle_gamma   90.00
#
_symmetry.space_group_name_H-M   'P 1'
#
loop_
_entity.id
_entity.type
_entity.pdbx_description
1 polymer ?
#
loop_
_entity_poly.entity_id
_entity_poly.type
_entity_poly.pdbx_seq_one_letter_code
_entity_poly.pdbx_strand_id
1 'polypeptide(L)'
;MRSCIPLLLLAATLPAAAASAARPPAGIIRGIYADPGAAIENRVWTGYGAGYVEDTAEKHSGTASIRCTNRSDREAHGASQRIRLAQETARPIIISGWAKLEGVAGEPNYRCSVYLDLVLEGGEPWLMKVATFDPAKSGWQYAEATYTPPAPIESATVYVFLRERQGTAWFDDLAVQEVLDAQGTRSANLLQDPGFEAKAPPRSGETGGASLSPRDRFFGKLKEIGCNAFHLYRGVSWEKVMGEPGQPAGPLPAIDPEDPFLDFVRDAHRRGFKVWLTVGVGLPPLENAQSPEFPFWACVNNRWGEAYTRAIAYFAQYGVDGIGMVPDEWNYHNEPVKSLANHSDPAVAQFYTSIPHHCDCPVCRTRFRERTGQEYPDVRNLWSTTAPVWADYLQFRYDSTAAWIRRSVQAAKRVNPRIVTDTMICVLPVCSDDRRDTGAAWDQIGVETGLDCLQTDPYIQLHNYLGDSTHYYPAETTLHLASANWKGRAGVTLEACRLFERYRDKEPVEVYGSALSCLAHGAREFFWWYFSYLNGEERFVDPEPPSRQLAAVYRVMREMEPYLLEARTPGEVLVLYSRTSEDIWHWLAGTPSPPAIVGAKPDPRRGFQAHRNVLYWLLRRGIPFRMTFLENPDPARLREARVILVPFAPALSSAHLQTIRAQLQAGKTVVTLGPLATMDERGVPTTRSLGAPGRGPLAATKGKLIHLGDDFSTKLFPELPPMRDPKGTVPLPPFVPGPTARSEQVLAGVLGRPASLFAAQPARDVEATLLRGPRGRLLLLTNWNPRRPAQVALRQSAVGGPARAQGFAISRAATVKPVRMELSGAGWRFRLAPQESRLVRLSPIQR
;
A
#
# COMPACT_ATOMS: atom_id res chain seq x y z
N MET A 1 -16.33 56.75 -44.19
CA MET A 1 -16.33 55.32 -44.58
C MET A 1 -14.90 54.82 -44.70
N ARG A 2 -14.45 54.10 -43.66
CA ARG A 2 -13.34 53.13 -43.63
C ARG A 2 -13.27 52.66 -42.17
N SER A 3 -13.84 51.49 -41.90
CA SER A 3 -13.92 50.89 -40.57
C SER A 3 -12.57 50.29 -40.18
N CYS A 4 -12.01 50.78 -39.07
CA CYS A 4 -10.90 50.17 -38.36
C CYS A 4 -11.46 49.18 -37.32
N ILE A 5 -11.06 47.93 -37.43
CA ILE A 5 -11.27 46.87 -36.43
C ILE A 5 -10.12 46.96 -35.42
N PRO A 6 -10.36 47.05 -34.09
CA PRO A 6 -9.29 47.02 -33.11
C PRO A 6 -8.85 45.58 -32.82
N LEU A 7 -7.53 45.41 -32.75
CA LEU A 7 -6.81 44.24 -32.26
C LEU A 7 -7.26 43.90 -30.83
N LEU A 8 -7.91 42.75 -30.63
CA LEU A 8 -8.16 42.17 -29.32
C LEU A 8 -7.03 41.19 -29.00
N LEU A 9 -6.06 41.67 -28.20
CA LEU A 9 -5.05 40.86 -27.54
C LEU A 9 -5.74 39.91 -26.54
N LEU A 10 -5.85 38.63 -26.90
CA LEU A 10 -6.19 37.57 -25.95
C LEU A 10 -4.96 37.35 -25.05
N ALA A 11 -4.98 37.89 -23.84
CA ALA A 11 -4.04 37.55 -22.79
C ALA A 11 -4.27 36.10 -22.36
N ALA A 12 -3.49 35.17 -22.91
CA ALA A 12 -3.36 33.82 -22.39
C ALA A 12 -2.68 33.89 -21.02
N THR A 13 -3.46 33.85 -19.95
CA THR A 13 -2.95 33.64 -18.59
C THR A 13 -2.48 32.19 -18.46
N LEU A 14 -1.25 31.93 -18.90
CA LEU A 14 -0.49 30.77 -18.43
C LEU A 14 -0.36 30.90 -16.91
N PRO A 15 -0.82 29.94 -16.09
CA PRO A 15 -0.48 29.94 -14.68
C PRO A 15 1.04 29.74 -14.59
N ALA A 16 1.72 30.77 -14.08
CA ALA A 16 3.14 30.73 -13.80
C ALA A 16 3.42 29.58 -12.83
N ALA A 17 4.21 28.61 -13.30
CA ALA A 17 4.78 27.56 -12.48
C ALA A 17 5.71 28.21 -11.45
N ALA A 18 5.22 28.41 -10.22
CA ALA A 18 6.06 28.68 -9.07
C ALA A 18 6.68 27.35 -8.60
N ALA A 19 7.80 27.00 -9.23
CA ALA A 19 8.69 25.96 -8.78
C ALA A 19 9.39 26.41 -7.48
N SER A 20 8.99 25.79 -6.37
CA SER A 20 9.89 25.40 -5.29
C SER A 20 9.22 24.27 -4.50
N ALA A 21 9.00 23.14 -5.18
CA ALA A 21 8.62 21.91 -4.50
C ALA A 21 9.83 21.46 -3.68
N ALA A 22 9.68 21.43 -2.35
CA ALA A 22 10.65 20.78 -1.47
C ALA A 22 10.92 19.38 -2.03
N ARG A 23 12.21 19.06 -2.21
CA ARG A 23 12.66 17.84 -2.88
C ARG A 23 12.15 16.63 -2.06
N PRO A 24 11.39 15.69 -2.66
CA PRO A 24 10.99 14.47 -1.96
C PRO A 24 12.24 13.73 -1.45
N PRO A 25 12.14 12.94 -0.38
CA PRO A 25 13.28 12.35 0.29
C PRO A 25 14.23 11.69 -0.71
N ALA A 26 15.51 12.00 -0.59
CA ALA A 26 16.54 11.34 -1.36
C ALA A 26 16.55 9.84 -1.01
N GLY A 27 16.56 8.98 -2.02
CA GLY A 27 16.79 7.54 -1.87
C GLY A 27 15.58 6.64 -2.17
N ILE A 28 15.77 5.35 -1.93
CA ILE A 28 14.75 4.30 -1.98
C ILE A 28 14.20 4.11 -0.57
N ILE A 29 12.88 4.21 -0.40
CA ILE A 29 12.24 3.87 0.87
C ILE A 29 12.14 2.35 0.98
N ARG A 30 12.69 1.83 2.07
CA ARG A 30 12.75 0.42 2.45
C ARG A 30 12.04 0.30 3.78
N GLY A 31 10.72 0.25 3.70
CA GLY A 31 9.82 0.27 4.85
C GLY A 31 9.17 -1.06 5.15
N ILE A 32 8.46 -1.13 6.26
CA ILE A 32 7.58 -2.23 6.62
C ILE A 32 6.38 -1.65 7.37
N TYR A 33 5.20 -2.22 7.18
CA TYR A 33 4.05 -1.90 8.00
C TYR A 33 4.24 -2.50 9.39
N ALA A 34 3.99 -1.71 10.44
CA ALA A 34 4.18 -2.12 11.83
C ALA A 34 3.10 -1.57 12.77
N ASP A 35 2.93 -2.25 13.91
CA ASP A 35 2.16 -1.76 15.05
C ASP A 35 3.17 -1.35 16.14
N PRO A 36 3.61 -0.09 16.15
CA PRO A 36 4.57 0.36 17.14
C PRO A 36 3.91 0.74 18.47
N GLY A 37 2.66 0.35 18.80
CA GLY A 37 1.95 0.80 20.01
C GLY A 37 2.80 0.80 21.28
N ALA A 38 3.37 -0.36 21.63
CA ALA A 38 4.27 -0.47 22.79
C ALA A 38 5.57 0.35 22.66
N ALA A 39 6.08 0.55 21.44
CA ALA A 39 7.25 1.39 21.17
C ALA A 39 6.94 2.90 21.22
N ILE A 40 5.71 3.31 20.88
CA ILE A 40 5.22 4.68 21.01
C ILE A 40 5.13 5.04 22.48
N GLU A 41 4.41 4.21 23.26
CA GLU A 41 4.29 4.38 24.71
C GLU A 41 5.67 4.30 25.37
N ASN A 42 6.54 3.42 24.87
CA ASN A 42 7.86 3.10 25.42
C ASN A 42 7.81 2.74 26.91
N ARG A 43 6.71 2.13 27.33
CA ARG A 43 6.51 1.63 28.69
C ARG A 43 6.51 0.10 28.65
N VAL A 44 7.12 -0.50 29.67
CA VAL A 44 7.09 -1.96 29.85
C VAL A 44 5.69 -2.43 30.26
N TRP A 45 4.98 -1.59 31.01
CA TRP A 45 3.59 -1.78 31.42
C TRP A 45 2.65 -0.92 30.56
N THR A 46 1.72 -1.57 29.85
CA THR A 46 0.67 -0.89 29.09
C THR A 46 -0.43 -0.37 30.03
N GLY A 47 -1.04 0.77 29.71
CA GLY A 47 -2.18 1.28 30.50
C GLY A 47 -3.45 0.45 30.30
N TYR A 48 -4.19 0.17 31.38
CA TYR A 48 -5.53 -0.41 31.32
C TYR A 48 -6.60 0.63 31.62
N GLY A 49 -7.67 0.65 30.82
CA GLY A 49 -8.72 1.67 30.93
C GLY A 49 -8.13 3.06 30.69
N ALA A 50 -8.26 3.96 31.66
CA ALA A 50 -7.64 5.28 31.64
C ALA A 50 -6.14 5.27 32.01
N GLY A 51 -5.56 4.10 32.27
CA GLY A 51 -4.12 3.90 32.49
C GLY A 51 -3.67 4.17 33.92
N TYR A 52 -2.44 4.65 34.08
CA TYR A 52 -1.79 4.96 35.35
C TYR A 52 -0.82 6.13 35.22
N VAL A 53 -0.48 6.75 36.35
CA VAL A 53 0.55 7.79 36.47
C VAL A 53 1.67 7.27 37.35
N GLU A 54 2.92 7.47 36.95
CA GLU A 54 4.07 7.16 37.81
C GLU A 54 4.14 8.15 38.98
N ASP A 55 4.36 7.66 40.19
CA ASP A 55 4.47 8.45 41.42
C ASP A 55 5.84 8.18 42.08
N THR A 56 6.69 9.21 42.14
CA THR A 56 8.02 9.11 42.77
C THR A 56 8.00 9.48 44.24
N ALA A 57 6.90 10.07 44.73
CA ALA A 57 6.74 10.48 46.12
C ALA A 57 6.19 9.33 46.97
N GLU A 58 5.10 8.70 46.51
CA GLU A 58 4.49 7.55 47.18
C GLU A 58 4.90 6.26 46.48
N LYS A 59 5.68 5.42 47.18
CA LYS A 59 6.22 4.15 46.68
C LYS A 59 6.47 3.20 47.85
N HIS A 60 6.42 1.90 47.60
CA HIS A 60 6.72 0.89 48.59
C HIS A 60 8.24 0.70 48.69
N SER A 61 8.90 0.53 47.55
CA SER A 61 10.36 0.43 47.47
C SER A 61 10.91 1.23 46.28
N GLY A 62 12.20 1.08 45.98
CA GLY A 62 12.83 1.71 44.81
C GLY A 62 12.70 3.24 44.70
N THR A 63 12.46 3.74 43.49
CA THR A 63 12.37 5.15 43.11
C THR A 63 10.98 5.59 42.62
N ALA A 64 10.06 4.67 42.34
CA ALA A 64 8.72 4.97 41.84
C ALA A 64 7.69 3.89 42.21
N SER A 65 6.41 4.23 42.05
CA SER A 65 5.30 3.27 41.94
C SER A 65 4.33 3.76 40.87
N ILE A 66 3.25 3.03 40.62
CA ILE A 66 2.15 3.54 39.78
C ILE A 66 0.92 3.87 40.60
N ARG A 67 0.27 4.98 40.24
CA ARG A 67 -0.95 5.48 40.86
C ARG A 67 -2.12 5.43 39.88
N CYS A 68 -3.24 4.91 40.36
CA CYS A 68 -4.52 4.83 39.68
C CYS A 68 -5.57 5.60 40.48
N THR A 69 -6.35 6.47 39.84
CA THR A 69 -7.38 7.29 40.53
C THR A 69 -8.71 7.24 39.78
N ASN A 70 -9.73 6.63 40.40
CA ASN A 70 -11.09 6.63 39.90
C ASN A 70 -11.93 7.69 40.62
N ARG A 71 -12.60 8.56 39.86
CA ARG A 71 -13.51 9.58 40.42
C ARG A 71 -14.91 9.03 40.67
N SER A 72 -15.27 7.91 40.04
CA SER A 72 -16.55 7.22 40.18
C SER A 72 -16.38 5.69 40.14
N ASP A 73 -17.44 4.98 40.47
CA ASP A 73 -17.52 3.51 40.41
C ASP A 73 -17.76 2.96 38.99
N ARG A 74 -17.73 3.82 37.95
CA ARG A 74 -17.83 3.42 36.53
C ARG A 74 -16.49 3.46 35.80
N GLU A 75 -15.45 3.94 36.47
CA GLU A 75 -14.12 4.10 35.90
C GLU A 75 -13.26 2.87 36.09
N ALA A 76 -12.25 2.75 35.24
CA ALA A 76 -11.21 1.74 35.34
C ALA A 76 -9.85 2.36 35.03
N HIS A 77 -8.92 2.16 35.95
CA HIS A 77 -7.51 2.47 35.81
C HIS A 77 -6.69 1.22 36.13
N GLY A 78 -5.48 1.16 35.61
CA GLY A 78 -4.62 0.01 35.82
C GLY A 78 -3.45 -0.04 34.86
N ALA A 79 -2.69 -1.12 34.99
CA ALA A 79 -1.59 -1.45 34.11
C ALA A 79 -1.67 -2.93 33.70
N SER A 80 -1.10 -3.28 32.56
CA SER A 80 -1.03 -4.65 32.07
C SER A 80 0.32 -5.00 31.44
N GLN A 81 0.68 -6.28 31.51
CA GLN A 81 1.87 -6.84 30.87
C GLN A 81 1.57 -8.27 30.42
N ARG A 82 1.93 -8.60 29.18
CA ARG A 82 1.84 -9.98 28.69
C ARG A 82 3.18 -10.68 28.86
N ILE A 83 3.15 -11.88 29.43
CA ILE A 83 4.32 -12.73 29.64
C ILE A 83 4.13 -14.08 28.94
N ARG A 84 5.20 -14.63 28.38
CA ARG A 84 5.23 -15.99 27.84
C ARG A 84 5.88 -16.90 28.87
N LEU A 85 5.20 -18.00 29.21
CA LEU A 85 5.71 -19.00 30.14
C LEU A 85 6.26 -20.20 29.37
N ALA A 86 5.51 -20.68 28.37
CA ALA A 86 5.86 -21.83 27.55
C ALA A 86 6.28 -23.06 28.40
N GLN A 87 5.45 -23.40 29.38
CA GLN A 87 5.67 -24.56 30.25
C GLN A 87 5.70 -25.85 29.43
N GLU A 88 6.72 -26.69 29.66
CA GLU A 88 6.75 -28.07 29.15
C GLU A 88 5.88 -29.01 29.99
N THR A 89 5.72 -28.70 31.27
CA THR A 89 4.86 -29.42 32.22
C THR A 89 4.09 -28.42 33.08
N ALA A 90 2.87 -28.78 33.47
CA ALA A 90 2.03 -27.94 34.34
C ALA A 90 2.74 -27.68 35.68
N ARG A 91 3.06 -26.41 35.96
CA ARG A 91 3.68 -25.99 37.24
C ARG A 91 2.82 -24.90 37.91
N PRO A 92 2.66 -24.94 39.25
CA PRO A 92 1.95 -23.89 39.96
C PRO A 92 2.52 -22.51 39.69
N ILE A 93 1.64 -21.52 39.59
CA ILE A 93 1.98 -20.12 39.38
C ILE A 93 1.64 -19.32 40.64
N ILE A 94 2.58 -18.49 41.08
CA ILE A 94 2.43 -17.56 42.18
C ILE A 94 2.25 -16.16 41.60
N ILE A 95 1.29 -15.42 42.12
CA ILE A 95 1.05 -14.02 41.78
C ILE A 95 1.06 -13.20 43.06
N SER A 96 1.78 -12.09 43.07
CA SER A 96 1.83 -11.20 44.23
C SER A 96 2.14 -9.76 43.87
N GLY A 97 2.03 -8.88 44.86
CA GLY A 97 2.42 -7.49 44.75
C GLY A 97 2.09 -6.69 46.00
N TRP A 98 2.55 -5.44 46.01
CA TRP A 98 2.22 -4.47 47.04
C TRP A 98 1.23 -3.44 46.51
N ALA A 99 0.31 -3.00 47.36
CA ALA A 99 -0.55 -1.88 47.07
C ALA A 99 -0.80 -1.00 48.30
N LYS A 100 -1.07 0.29 48.07
CA LYS A 100 -1.62 1.22 49.07
C LYS A 100 -2.95 1.72 48.55
N LEU A 101 -3.99 1.69 49.38
CA LEU A 101 -5.35 2.09 48.99
C LEU A 101 -5.79 3.31 49.81
N GLU A 102 -6.41 4.29 49.14
CA GLU A 102 -6.96 5.48 49.77
C GLU A 102 -8.35 5.80 49.20
N GLY A 103 -9.35 5.90 50.08
CA GLY A 103 -10.73 6.19 49.66
C GLY A 103 -11.39 5.08 48.84
N VAL A 104 -10.78 3.89 48.77
CA VAL A 104 -11.36 2.69 48.15
C VAL A 104 -12.19 1.97 49.22
N ALA A 105 -13.42 1.57 48.88
CA ALA A 105 -14.34 0.91 49.81
C ALA A 105 -14.86 -0.43 49.27
N GLY A 106 -15.34 -1.29 50.18
CA GLY A 106 -15.98 -2.59 49.91
C GLY A 106 -15.04 -3.79 50.07
N GLU A 107 -15.53 -4.99 49.76
CA GLU A 107 -14.80 -6.25 50.02
C GLU A 107 -13.61 -6.48 49.08
N PRO A 108 -12.53 -7.15 49.53
CA PRO A 108 -11.42 -7.58 48.67
C PRO A 108 -11.92 -8.46 47.52
N ASN A 109 -11.69 -8.05 46.27
CA ASN A 109 -12.02 -8.85 45.08
C ASN A 109 -11.21 -8.40 43.85
N TYR A 110 -11.51 -9.00 42.70
CA TYR A 110 -10.83 -8.74 41.41
C TYR A 110 -10.81 -7.27 40.94
N ARG A 111 -11.66 -6.41 41.53
CA ARG A 111 -11.74 -4.98 41.15
C ARG A 111 -10.56 -4.17 41.67
N CYS A 112 -9.89 -4.66 42.71
CA CYS A 112 -8.65 -4.12 43.22
C CYS A 112 -7.67 -5.25 43.55
N SER A 113 -6.86 -5.63 42.57
CA SER A 113 -6.04 -6.86 42.64
C SER A 113 -4.89 -6.84 41.65
N VAL A 114 -3.89 -7.69 41.90
CA VAL A 114 -3.08 -8.30 40.84
C VAL A 114 -3.93 -9.39 40.20
N TYR A 115 -4.08 -9.36 38.88
CA TYR A 115 -5.04 -10.19 38.15
C TYR A 115 -4.37 -10.84 36.94
N LEU A 116 -4.57 -12.14 36.73
CA LEU A 116 -4.04 -12.89 35.60
C LEU A 116 -5.16 -13.56 34.80
N ASP A 117 -5.09 -13.38 33.48
CA ASP A 117 -5.73 -14.25 32.50
C ASP A 117 -4.67 -15.11 31.82
N LEU A 118 -4.77 -16.42 31.98
CA LEU A 118 -3.80 -17.37 31.44
C LEU A 118 -4.36 -18.08 30.20
N VAL A 119 -3.45 -18.48 29.31
CA VAL A 119 -3.74 -19.34 28.16
C VAL A 119 -2.95 -20.62 28.34
N LEU A 120 -3.65 -21.74 28.41
CA LEU A 120 -3.06 -23.07 28.49
C LEU A 120 -2.57 -23.53 27.11
N GLU A 121 -1.72 -24.54 27.10
CA GLU A 121 -1.31 -25.22 25.87
C GLU A 121 -2.54 -25.69 25.07
N GLY A 122 -2.55 -25.46 23.76
CA GLY A 122 -3.71 -25.69 22.91
C GLY A 122 -4.67 -24.50 22.80
N GLY A 123 -4.44 -23.41 23.54
CA GLY A 123 -5.19 -22.15 23.44
C GLY A 123 -6.40 -22.05 24.36
N GLU A 124 -6.61 -23.01 25.27
CA GLU A 124 -7.72 -22.96 26.24
C GLU A 124 -7.51 -21.84 27.27
N PRO A 125 -8.51 -20.97 27.52
CA PRO A 125 -8.39 -19.89 28.48
C PRO A 125 -8.56 -20.38 29.93
N TRP A 126 -7.64 -19.99 30.83
CA TRP A 126 -7.73 -20.19 32.27
C TRP A 126 -7.68 -18.85 33.01
N LEU A 127 -8.86 -18.24 33.12
CA LEU A 127 -9.02 -16.83 33.45
C LEU A 127 -9.17 -16.56 34.96
N MET A 128 -9.10 -15.29 35.36
CA MET A 128 -9.45 -14.79 36.70
C MET A 128 -8.63 -15.39 37.85
N LYS A 129 -7.30 -15.31 37.78
CA LYS A 129 -6.42 -15.60 38.93
C LYS A 129 -6.05 -14.29 39.62
N VAL A 130 -6.30 -14.17 40.92
CA VAL A 130 -6.24 -12.87 41.61
C VAL A 130 -5.54 -12.94 42.96
N ALA A 131 -4.66 -11.96 43.21
CA ALA A 131 -4.24 -11.59 44.56
C ALA A 131 -4.92 -10.26 44.90
N THR A 132 -5.90 -10.30 45.81
CA THR A 132 -6.77 -9.16 46.08
C THR A 132 -6.27 -8.33 47.25
N PHE A 133 -6.36 -7.01 47.12
CA PHE A 133 -6.00 -6.08 48.18
C PHE A 133 -7.21 -5.74 49.04
N ASP A 134 -6.98 -5.53 50.33
CA ASP A 134 -8.02 -5.31 51.33
C ASP A 134 -8.24 -3.81 51.59
N PRO A 135 -9.38 -3.22 51.19
CA PRO A 135 -9.64 -1.80 51.40
C PRO A 135 -9.76 -1.40 52.88
N ALA A 136 -9.92 -2.35 53.81
CA ALA A 136 -9.92 -2.07 55.25
C ALA A 136 -8.51 -1.86 55.82
N LYS A 137 -7.45 -2.26 55.10
CA LYS A 137 -6.06 -2.05 55.54
C LYS A 137 -5.56 -0.68 55.11
N SER A 138 -4.93 0.00 56.06
CA SER A 138 -4.24 1.27 55.80
C SER A 138 -2.77 1.04 55.43
N GLY A 139 -2.19 1.97 54.68
CA GLY A 139 -0.79 1.91 54.24
C GLY A 139 -0.54 0.85 53.16
N TRP A 140 0.74 0.54 52.95
CA TRP A 140 1.17 -0.49 52.01
C TRP A 140 0.86 -1.89 52.54
N GLN A 141 0.27 -2.72 51.70
CA GLN A 141 -0.11 -4.10 52.02
C GLN A 141 0.35 -5.06 50.92
N TYR A 142 0.74 -6.26 51.35
CA TYR A 142 1.12 -7.36 50.47
C TYR A 142 -0.05 -8.30 50.22
N ALA A 143 -0.22 -8.73 48.97
CA ALA A 143 -1.14 -9.81 48.60
C ALA A 143 -0.39 -10.87 47.77
N GLU A 144 -0.68 -12.14 48.01
CA GLU A 144 -0.13 -13.27 47.26
C GLU A 144 -1.18 -14.37 47.10
N ALA A 145 -1.18 -15.04 45.95
CA ALA A 145 -1.98 -16.23 45.68
C ALA A 145 -1.20 -17.22 44.81
N THR A 146 -1.43 -18.52 45.03
CA THR A 146 -0.82 -19.61 44.26
C THR A 146 -1.91 -20.43 43.59
N TYR A 147 -1.73 -20.74 42.31
CA TYR A 147 -2.68 -21.51 41.51
C TYR A 147 -1.99 -22.65 40.78
N THR A 148 -2.55 -23.85 40.87
CA THR A 148 -2.09 -25.03 40.12
C THR A 148 -2.84 -25.15 38.80
N PRO A 149 -2.17 -25.04 37.63
CA PRO A 149 -2.85 -25.11 36.35
C PRO A 149 -3.26 -26.55 36.00
N PRO A 150 -4.39 -26.74 35.29
CA PRO A 150 -4.85 -28.07 34.87
C PRO A 150 -4.06 -28.63 33.68
N ALA A 151 -3.31 -27.78 32.96
CA ALA A 151 -2.41 -28.13 31.85
C ALA A 151 -1.23 -27.14 31.79
N PRO A 152 -0.16 -27.41 31.03
CA PRO A 152 0.95 -26.46 30.88
C PRO A 152 0.47 -25.08 30.40
N ILE A 153 1.00 -24.01 31.00
CA ILE A 153 0.67 -22.63 30.64
C ILE A 153 1.52 -22.17 29.45
N GLU A 154 0.87 -21.67 28.40
CA GLU A 154 1.54 -21.07 27.25
C GLU A 154 1.93 -19.61 27.53
N SER A 155 0.97 -18.78 27.97
CA SER A 155 1.16 -17.36 28.23
C SER A 155 0.20 -16.82 29.27
N ALA A 156 0.49 -15.65 29.83
CA ALA A 156 -0.39 -14.93 30.74
C ALA A 156 -0.48 -13.45 30.34
N THR A 157 -1.65 -12.85 30.55
CA THR A 157 -1.79 -11.40 30.62
C THR A 157 -2.01 -11.03 32.07
N VAL A 158 -1.05 -10.28 32.61
CA VAL A 158 -1.02 -9.80 33.98
C VAL A 158 -1.58 -8.39 33.99
N TYR A 159 -2.38 -8.08 35.00
CA TYR A 159 -2.99 -6.78 35.21
C TYR A 159 -2.84 -6.37 36.67
N VAL A 160 -2.82 -5.08 36.91
CA VAL A 160 -3.20 -4.50 38.21
C VAL A 160 -4.38 -3.57 38.00
N PHE A 161 -5.40 -3.72 38.83
CA PHE A 161 -6.66 -3.00 38.65
C PHE A 161 -6.98 -2.10 39.82
N LEU A 162 -7.47 -0.90 39.48
CA LEU A 162 -8.49 -0.19 40.25
C LEU A 162 -9.66 0.06 39.28
N ARG A 163 -10.66 -0.83 39.29
CA ARG A 163 -11.81 -0.75 38.38
C ARG A 163 -13.13 -0.84 39.11
N GLU A 164 -14.14 -0.18 38.59
CA GLU A 164 -15.50 -0.19 39.13
C GLU A 164 -15.57 0.16 40.63
N ARG A 165 -14.64 1.02 41.08
CA ARG A 165 -14.53 1.50 42.46
C ARG A 165 -13.96 2.90 42.47
N GLN A 166 -14.56 3.81 43.23
CA GLN A 166 -14.00 5.12 43.50
C GLN A 166 -12.80 5.00 44.45
N GLY A 167 -11.81 5.89 44.31
CA GLY A 167 -10.65 6.01 45.20
C GLY A 167 -9.33 6.09 44.45
N THR A 168 -8.24 5.98 45.20
CA THR A 168 -6.87 5.94 44.67
C THR A 168 -6.16 4.68 45.14
N ALA A 169 -5.42 4.04 44.24
CA ALA A 169 -4.58 2.90 44.55
C ALA A 169 -3.17 3.13 43.99
N TRP A 170 -2.15 2.85 44.80
CA TRP A 170 -0.77 2.73 44.35
C TRP A 170 -0.41 1.25 44.28
N PHE A 171 0.35 0.84 43.27
CA PHE A 171 0.84 -0.53 43.10
C PHE A 171 2.35 -0.53 42.89
N ASP A 172 3.02 -1.49 43.49
CA ASP A 172 4.49 -1.60 43.47
C ASP A 172 4.93 -3.06 43.69
N ASP A 173 6.19 -3.36 43.37
CA ASP A 173 6.87 -4.64 43.65
C ASP A 173 6.05 -5.89 43.25
N LEU A 174 5.54 -5.90 42.02
CA LEU A 174 4.70 -6.99 41.50
C LEU A 174 5.51 -8.25 41.19
N ALA A 175 4.93 -9.44 41.35
CA ALA A 175 5.60 -10.67 40.94
C ALA A 175 4.66 -11.70 40.30
N VAL A 176 5.18 -12.36 39.28
CA VAL A 176 4.65 -13.62 38.75
C VAL A 176 5.79 -14.63 38.67
N GLN A 177 5.65 -15.77 39.36
CA GLN A 177 6.72 -16.76 39.50
C GLN A 177 6.17 -18.18 39.38
N GLU A 178 6.94 -19.09 38.80
CA GLU A 178 6.62 -20.52 38.80
C GLU A 178 7.17 -21.21 40.05
N VAL A 179 6.49 -22.28 40.49
CA VAL A 179 7.03 -23.25 41.44
C VAL A 179 7.81 -24.31 40.66
N LEU A 180 9.13 -24.34 40.83
CA LEU A 180 10.05 -25.14 40.02
C LEU A 180 10.24 -26.58 40.52
N ASP A 181 10.00 -26.83 41.81
CA ASP A 181 10.21 -28.13 42.44
C ASP A 181 9.25 -28.37 43.62
N ALA A 182 9.30 -29.58 44.18
CA ALA A 182 8.46 -30.00 45.30
C ALA A 182 8.79 -29.28 46.62
N GLN A 183 9.95 -28.60 46.70
CA GLN A 183 10.37 -27.80 47.84
C GLN A 183 9.80 -26.38 47.80
N GLY A 184 9.09 -26.02 46.73
CA GLY A 184 8.50 -24.69 46.59
C GLY A 184 9.47 -23.64 46.05
N THR A 185 10.59 -24.06 45.45
CA THR A 185 11.56 -23.12 44.86
C THR A 185 10.88 -22.27 43.79
N ARG A 186 10.96 -20.95 43.92
CA ARG A 186 10.34 -20.00 42.98
C ARG A 186 11.29 -19.69 41.82
N SER A 187 10.76 -19.52 40.62
CA SER A 187 11.51 -18.96 39.49
C SER A 187 11.94 -17.52 39.76
N ALA A 188 12.82 -16.99 38.90
CA ALA A 188 12.95 -15.54 38.78
C ALA A 188 11.58 -14.91 38.45
N ASN A 189 11.40 -13.64 38.81
CA ASN A 189 10.19 -12.91 38.47
C ASN A 189 10.05 -12.83 36.94
N LEU A 190 8.89 -13.24 36.44
CA LEU A 190 8.58 -13.28 35.01
C LEU A 190 8.13 -11.91 34.49
N LEU A 191 7.79 -10.97 35.39
CA LEU A 191 7.46 -9.60 35.04
C LEU A 191 8.74 -8.79 34.75
N GLN A 192 8.69 -7.98 33.71
CA GLN A 192 9.66 -6.91 33.47
C GLN A 192 9.23 -5.66 34.25
N ASP A 193 10.21 -4.96 34.81
CA ASP A 193 10.03 -3.73 35.61
C ASP A 193 8.93 -3.84 36.70
N PRO A 194 9.00 -4.84 37.59
CA PRO A 194 7.95 -5.10 38.56
C PRO A 194 7.71 -3.98 39.59
N GLY A 195 8.70 -3.13 39.83
CA GLY A 195 8.63 -1.96 40.71
C GLY A 195 8.43 -0.63 39.98
N PHE A 196 8.19 -0.64 38.66
CA PHE A 196 7.93 0.58 37.88
C PHE A 196 9.07 1.62 37.90
N GLU A 197 10.30 1.13 37.90
CA GLU A 197 11.53 1.89 38.08
C GLU A 197 12.23 2.26 36.77
N ALA A 198 11.75 1.74 35.63
CA ALA A 198 12.42 1.89 34.35
C ALA A 198 12.30 3.33 33.79
N LYS A 199 13.11 4.24 34.30
CA LYS A 199 13.45 5.50 33.63
C LYS A 199 14.71 5.32 32.78
N ALA A 200 14.49 5.42 31.47
CA ALA A 200 15.47 5.61 30.38
C ALA A 200 16.16 4.34 29.81
N PRO A 201 16.42 4.32 28.49
CA PRO A 201 17.24 3.29 27.87
C PRO A 201 18.67 3.30 28.46
N PRO A 202 19.34 2.13 28.56
CA PRO A 202 20.73 2.10 29.00
C PRO A 202 21.60 2.95 28.06
N ARG A 203 22.48 3.77 28.66
CA ARG A 203 23.55 4.42 27.89
C ARG A 203 24.42 3.31 27.29
N SER A 204 24.78 3.47 26.02
CA SER A 204 25.62 2.50 25.31
C SER A 204 26.88 2.17 26.11
N GLY A 205 26.98 0.93 26.61
CA GLY A 205 28.19 0.43 27.28
C GLY A 205 27.98 -0.42 28.53
N GLU A 206 26.78 -0.51 29.10
CA GLU A 206 26.54 -1.34 30.29
C GLU A 206 26.10 -2.77 29.92
N THR A 207 26.98 -3.75 30.17
CA THR A 207 26.75 -5.18 29.94
C THR A 207 26.20 -5.89 31.19
N GLY A 208 25.18 -5.30 31.82
CA GLY A 208 24.27 -6.01 32.73
C GLY A 208 23.02 -6.40 31.96
N GLY A 209 22.48 -7.61 32.15
CA GLY A 209 21.35 -8.16 31.39
C GLY A 209 20.01 -7.42 31.58
N ALA A 210 19.93 -6.13 31.23
CA ALA A 210 18.70 -5.36 31.18
C ALA A 210 17.96 -5.64 29.87
N SER A 211 16.67 -5.98 29.97
CA SER A 211 15.77 -6.11 28.84
C SER A 211 15.75 -4.78 28.05
N LEU A 212 16.05 -4.82 26.75
CA LEU A 212 15.92 -3.64 25.87
C LEU A 212 14.49 -3.08 25.96
N SER A 213 14.31 -1.75 25.97
CA SER A 213 12.95 -1.18 25.99
C SER A 213 12.15 -1.64 24.76
N PRO A 214 10.80 -1.61 24.80
CA PRO A 214 9.98 -1.92 23.63
C PRO A 214 10.39 -1.12 22.38
N ARG A 215 10.73 0.16 22.57
CA ARG A 215 11.19 1.05 21.51
C ARG A 215 12.57 0.64 20.96
N ASP A 216 13.52 0.27 21.82
CA ASP A 216 14.84 -0.21 21.37
C ASP A 216 14.74 -1.54 20.61
N ARG A 217 13.90 -2.48 21.08
CA ARG A 217 13.63 -3.73 20.37
C ARG A 217 13.04 -3.48 18.98
N PHE A 218 12.04 -2.59 18.90
CA PHE A 218 11.40 -2.21 17.65
C PHE A 218 12.41 -1.70 16.62
N PHE A 219 13.19 -0.66 16.97
CA PHE A 219 14.18 -0.10 16.05
C PHE A 219 15.35 -1.04 15.78
N GLY A 220 15.76 -1.86 16.76
CA GLY A 220 16.79 -2.88 16.59
C GLY A 220 16.42 -3.87 15.51
N LYS A 221 15.19 -4.37 15.52
CA LYS A 221 14.70 -5.33 14.52
C LYS A 221 14.54 -4.71 13.13
N LEU A 222 14.03 -3.47 13.04
CA LEU A 222 13.99 -2.74 11.77
C LEU A 222 15.39 -2.59 11.15
N LYS A 223 16.41 -2.31 11.99
CA LYS A 223 17.81 -2.20 11.54
C LYS A 223 18.38 -3.53 11.08
N GLU A 224 18.06 -4.63 11.78
CA GLU A 224 18.46 -6.00 11.41
C GLU A 224 17.94 -6.37 10.00
N ILE A 225 16.67 -6.07 9.72
CA ILE A 225 16.04 -6.28 8.40
C ILE A 225 16.62 -5.32 7.34
N GLY A 226 17.21 -4.20 7.76
CA GLY A 226 17.78 -3.19 6.86
C GLY A 226 16.77 -2.16 6.38
N CYS A 227 15.67 -1.98 7.12
CA CYS A 227 14.71 -0.91 6.89
C CYS A 227 15.34 0.47 7.10
N ASN A 228 14.84 1.48 6.39
CA ASN A 228 15.12 2.90 6.66
C ASN A 228 13.82 3.72 6.88
N ALA A 229 12.69 3.04 6.88
CA ALA A 229 11.38 3.60 7.18
C ALA A 229 10.47 2.53 7.80
N PHE A 230 9.32 2.95 8.29
CA PHE A 230 8.20 2.08 8.62
C PHE A 230 6.89 2.84 8.41
N HIS A 231 5.80 2.10 8.24
CA HIS A 231 4.45 2.63 8.03
C HIS A 231 3.57 2.17 9.18
N LEU A 232 2.77 3.06 9.75
CA LEU A 232 1.78 2.72 10.78
C LEU A 232 0.40 3.34 10.49
N TYR A 233 -0.59 2.91 11.27
CA TYR A 233 -1.94 3.47 11.25
C TYR A 233 -2.17 4.31 12.50
N ARG A 234 -2.81 5.47 12.35
CA ARG A 234 -3.29 6.23 13.52
C ARG A 234 -4.61 6.94 13.19
N GLY A 235 -5.56 6.81 14.10
CA GLY A 235 -6.89 7.42 14.01
C GLY A 235 -6.99 8.70 14.84
N VAL A 236 -7.88 9.59 14.42
CA VAL A 236 -8.33 10.74 15.22
C VAL A 236 -9.86 10.74 15.30
N SER A 237 -10.42 11.17 16.43
CA SER A 237 -11.89 11.22 16.58
C SER A 237 -12.51 12.31 15.69
N TRP A 238 -13.79 12.13 15.35
CA TRP A 238 -14.54 13.07 14.54
C TRP A 238 -14.56 14.46 15.18
N GLU A 239 -14.91 14.53 16.47
CA GLU A 239 -15.06 15.76 17.25
C GLU A 239 -13.74 16.51 17.37
N LYS A 240 -12.61 15.78 17.49
CA LYS A 240 -11.29 16.40 17.57
C LYS A 240 -10.99 17.23 16.32
N VAL A 241 -11.36 16.75 15.13
CA VAL A 241 -11.09 17.46 13.88
C VAL A 241 -12.25 18.34 13.43
N MET A 242 -13.51 17.98 13.69
CA MET A 242 -14.68 18.72 13.21
C MET A 242 -15.24 19.72 14.24
N GLY A 243 -14.89 19.60 15.53
CA GLY A 243 -15.44 20.44 16.59
C GLY A 243 -16.85 20.01 17.01
N GLU A 244 -17.66 20.98 17.45
CA GLU A 244 -19.03 20.74 17.92
C GLU A 244 -19.96 20.25 16.79
N PRO A 245 -20.78 19.21 17.03
CA PRO A 245 -21.73 18.70 16.05
C PRO A 245 -22.66 19.79 15.50
N GLY A 246 -22.88 19.79 14.18
CA GLY A 246 -23.77 20.74 13.51
C GLY A 246 -23.20 22.14 13.27
N GLN A 247 -22.00 22.45 13.79
CA GLN A 247 -21.31 23.70 13.53
C GLN A 247 -20.27 23.57 12.40
N PRO A 248 -19.87 24.68 11.75
CA PRO A 248 -18.69 24.71 10.90
C PRO A 248 -17.43 24.35 11.70
N ALA A 249 -16.51 23.62 11.08
CA ALA A 249 -15.30 23.20 11.76
C ALA A 249 -14.40 24.42 12.10
N GLY A 250 -13.96 24.50 13.35
CA GLY A 250 -13.07 25.55 13.86
C GLY A 250 -11.62 25.46 13.31
N PRO A 251 -10.66 26.20 13.88
CA PRO A 251 -9.25 26.07 13.53
C PRO A 251 -8.76 24.63 13.75
N LEU A 252 -7.67 24.26 13.09
CA LEU A 252 -7.03 22.96 13.28
C LEU A 252 -6.54 22.86 14.75
N PRO A 253 -6.82 21.77 15.48
CA PRO A 253 -6.38 21.64 16.86
C PRO A 253 -4.84 21.49 16.93
N ALA A 254 -4.23 22.15 17.92
CA ALA A 254 -2.82 22.00 18.23
C ALA A 254 -2.53 20.60 18.81
N ILE A 255 -1.33 20.09 18.52
CA ILE A 255 -0.81 18.86 19.14
C ILE A 255 -0.24 19.16 20.53
N ASP A 256 -0.36 18.21 21.45
CA ASP A 256 0.28 18.29 22.76
C ASP A 256 1.81 18.11 22.61
N PRO A 257 2.64 19.05 23.10
CA PRO A 257 4.09 18.90 23.09
C PRO A 257 4.61 17.62 23.77
N GLU A 258 3.84 17.07 24.73
CA GLU A 258 4.16 15.86 25.47
C GLU A 258 3.47 14.59 24.91
N ASP A 259 2.83 14.66 23.73
CA ASP A 259 2.21 13.49 23.08
C ASP A 259 3.28 12.40 22.82
N PRO A 260 3.10 11.16 23.32
CA PRO A 260 4.07 10.09 23.15
C PRO A 260 4.41 9.78 21.68
N PHE A 261 3.49 10.02 20.76
CA PHE A 261 3.76 9.84 19.33
C PHE A 261 4.67 10.91 18.76
N LEU A 262 4.56 12.15 19.24
CA LEU A 262 5.48 13.22 18.84
C LEU A 262 6.91 12.88 19.28
N ASP A 263 7.09 12.42 20.51
CA ASP A 263 8.39 11.93 21.00
C ASP A 263 8.88 10.72 20.19
N PHE A 264 8.01 9.74 19.92
CA PHE A 264 8.35 8.57 19.12
C PHE A 264 8.81 8.92 17.70
N VAL A 265 8.13 9.84 17.00
CA VAL A 265 8.53 10.31 15.66
C VAL A 265 9.90 11.00 15.72
N ARG A 266 10.12 11.85 16.72
CA ARG A 266 11.44 12.51 16.94
C ARG A 266 12.54 11.47 17.20
N ASP A 267 12.25 10.43 17.96
CA ASP A 267 13.22 9.37 18.23
C ASP A 267 13.54 8.51 16.99
N ALA A 268 12.52 8.20 16.18
CA ALA A 268 12.70 7.54 14.89
C ALA A 268 13.69 8.32 14.01
N HIS A 269 13.50 9.64 13.90
CA HIS A 269 14.41 10.52 13.14
C HIS A 269 15.83 10.54 13.70
N ARG A 270 16.01 10.64 15.03
CA ARG A 270 17.32 10.55 15.68
C ARG A 270 18.05 9.25 15.35
N ARG A 271 17.30 8.15 15.18
CA ARG A 271 17.81 6.82 14.81
C ARG A 271 17.95 6.60 13.30
N GLY A 272 17.60 7.58 12.47
CA GLY A 272 17.73 7.52 11.02
C GLY A 272 16.59 6.78 10.31
N PHE A 273 15.45 6.58 10.97
CA PHE A 273 14.24 6.02 10.38
C PHE A 273 13.29 7.14 9.97
N LYS A 274 12.61 6.94 8.84
CA LYS A 274 11.51 7.78 8.41
C LYS A 274 10.15 7.16 8.78
N VAL A 275 9.14 7.99 8.98
CA VAL A 275 7.82 7.57 9.45
C VAL A 275 6.75 7.85 8.41
N TRP A 276 6.05 6.80 7.97
CA TRP A 276 4.86 6.89 7.12
C TRP A 276 3.59 6.62 7.93
N LEU A 277 2.51 7.31 7.57
CA LEU A 277 1.25 7.24 8.27
C LEU A 277 0.06 7.06 7.31
N THR A 278 -0.75 6.02 7.57
CA THR A 278 -2.13 5.97 7.08
C THR A 278 -3.06 6.56 8.14
N VAL A 279 -3.89 7.52 7.73
CA VAL A 279 -4.79 8.24 8.62
C VAL A 279 -6.14 7.53 8.74
N GLY A 280 -6.64 7.41 9.96
CA GLY A 280 -8.02 7.04 10.26
C GLY A 280 -8.81 8.23 10.80
N VAL A 281 -10.12 8.26 10.54
CA VAL A 281 -11.07 9.20 11.14
C VAL A 281 -12.25 8.42 11.69
N GLY A 282 -12.60 8.65 12.96
CA GLY A 282 -13.77 8.04 13.58
C GLY A 282 -15.08 8.45 12.90
N LEU A 283 -16.12 7.62 13.05
CA LEU A 283 -17.48 8.01 12.67
C LEU A 283 -17.95 9.18 13.55
N PRO A 284 -18.82 10.06 13.02
CA PRO A 284 -19.44 11.09 13.85
C PRO A 284 -20.31 10.48 14.96
N PRO A 285 -20.52 11.22 16.06
CA PRO A 285 -21.52 10.84 17.04
C PRO A 285 -22.92 10.92 16.40
N LEU A 286 -23.62 9.79 16.41
CA LEU A 286 -25.00 9.66 15.93
C LEU A 286 -25.80 9.01 17.05
N GLU A 287 -26.56 9.79 17.80
CA GLU A 287 -27.39 9.29 18.91
C GLU A 287 -28.76 8.81 18.41
N ASN A 288 -29.30 9.46 17.38
CA ASN A 288 -30.65 9.28 16.84
C ASN A 288 -30.80 9.98 15.49
N ALA A 289 -31.99 9.89 14.88
CA ALA A 289 -32.28 10.52 13.59
C ALA A 289 -32.32 12.06 13.61
N GLN A 290 -32.24 12.69 14.79
CA GLN A 290 -32.19 14.14 14.99
C GLN A 290 -30.75 14.63 15.20
N SER A 291 -29.77 13.72 15.21
CA SER A 291 -28.36 14.07 15.33
C SER A 291 -27.95 14.99 14.17
N PRO A 292 -27.16 16.05 14.42
CA PRO A 292 -26.81 17.02 13.37
C PRO A 292 -26.08 16.44 12.16
N GLU A 293 -25.39 15.32 12.36
CA GLU A 293 -24.64 14.62 11.32
C GLU A 293 -25.49 13.55 10.59
N PHE A 294 -26.75 13.33 10.97
CA PHE A 294 -27.66 12.40 10.29
C PHE A 294 -28.42 13.11 9.14
N PRO A 295 -28.49 12.50 7.93
CA PRO A 295 -27.80 11.28 7.52
C PRO A 295 -26.32 11.52 7.20
N PHE A 296 -25.47 10.60 7.62
CA PHE A 296 -24.04 10.62 7.37
C PHE A 296 -23.69 9.81 6.12
N TRP A 297 -22.75 10.32 5.33
CA TRP A 297 -22.30 9.66 4.09
C TRP A 297 -20.77 9.62 4.05
N ALA A 298 -20.19 8.45 3.76
CA ALA A 298 -18.76 8.27 3.47
C ALA A 298 -18.39 8.84 2.08
N CYS A 299 -18.60 10.14 1.91
CA CYS A 299 -18.54 10.82 0.63
C CYS A 299 -17.44 11.88 0.59
N VAL A 300 -16.57 11.80 -0.41
CA VAL A 300 -15.47 12.77 -0.62
C VAL A 300 -15.98 14.17 -0.95
N ASN A 301 -17.23 14.34 -1.37
CA ASN A 301 -17.82 15.65 -1.63
C ASN A 301 -18.51 16.26 -0.40
N ASN A 302 -18.63 15.51 0.70
CA ASN A 302 -19.41 15.87 1.88
C ASN A 302 -18.50 16.01 3.13
N ARG A 303 -19.10 16.17 4.31
CA ARG A 303 -18.42 16.39 5.60
C ARG A 303 -17.37 15.30 5.93
N TRP A 304 -17.55 14.05 5.51
CA TRP A 304 -16.51 13.02 5.67
C TRP A 304 -15.22 13.40 4.93
N GLY A 305 -15.32 13.83 3.67
CA GLY A 305 -14.17 14.28 2.89
C GLY A 305 -13.48 15.52 3.49
N GLU A 306 -14.23 16.38 4.19
CA GLU A 306 -13.67 17.50 4.97
C GLU A 306 -12.95 17.00 6.22
N ALA A 307 -13.59 16.18 7.04
CA ALA A 307 -13.01 15.59 8.25
C ALA A 307 -11.70 14.85 7.95
N TYR A 308 -11.66 14.07 6.87
CA TYR A 308 -10.45 13.37 6.44
C TYR A 308 -9.34 14.33 6.00
N THR A 309 -9.68 15.37 5.23
CA THR A 309 -8.73 16.45 4.85
C THR A 309 -8.12 17.10 6.10
N ARG A 310 -8.95 17.35 7.11
CA ARG A 310 -8.53 17.96 8.38
C ARG A 310 -7.70 17.01 9.24
N ALA A 311 -8.01 15.72 9.26
CA ALA A 311 -7.22 14.71 9.94
C ALA A 311 -5.81 14.56 9.34
N ILE A 312 -5.69 14.61 8.01
CA ILE A 312 -4.39 14.66 7.32
C ILE A 312 -3.58 15.87 7.80
N ALA A 313 -4.19 17.06 7.82
CA ALA A 313 -3.52 18.27 8.30
C ALA A 313 -3.14 18.16 9.78
N TYR A 314 -4.01 17.59 10.60
CA TYR A 314 -3.75 17.36 12.02
C TYR A 314 -2.51 16.50 12.23
N PHE A 315 -2.42 15.36 11.54
CA PHE A 315 -1.28 14.46 11.68
C PHE A 315 0.01 14.97 11.04
N ALA A 316 -0.09 15.81 10.00
CA ALA A 316 1.08 16.46 9.41
C ALA A 316 1.87 17.32 10.43
N GLN A 317 1.24 17.77 11.52
CA GLN A 317 1.88 18.53 12.60
C GLN A 317 2.92 17.70 13.39
N TYR A 318 2.78 16.36 13.43
CA TYR A 318 3.68 15.49 14.19
C TYR A 318 5.05 15.29 13.53
N GLY A 319 5.26 15.83 12.33
CA GLY A 319 6.55 15.76 11.65
C GLY A 319 6.83 14.42 10.96
N VAL A 320 5.81 13.59 10.70
CA VAL A 320 5.97 12.37 9.89
C VAL A 320 6.51 12.70 8.49
N ASP A 321 7.24 11.76 7.90
CA ASP A 321 7.90 11.93 6.60
C ASP A 321 6.96 11.69 5.42
N GLY A 322 6.01 10.76 5.56
CA GLY A 322 5.02 10.43 4.55
C GLY A 322 3.62 10.25 5.14
N ILE A 323 2.60 10.61 4.36
CA ILE A 323 1.21 10.51 4.78
C ILE A 323 0.29 10.15 3.61
N GLY A 324 -0.57 9.16 3.83
CA GLY A 324 -1.59 8.73 2.88
C GLY A 324 -2.70 9.75 2.74
N MET A 325 -3.04 10.11 1.49
CA MET A 325 -4.13 11.03 1.17
C MET A 325 -5.51 10.39 1.21
N VAL A 326 -5.56 9.06 1.35
CA VAL A 326 -6.78 8.25 1.41
C VAL A 326 -6.67 7.23 2.55
N PRO A 327 -7.80 6.75 3.10
CA PRO A 327 -7.81 5.61 3.99
C PRO A 327 -7.14 4.38 3.38
N ASP A 328 -6.85 3.41 4.24
CA ASP A 328 -6.43 2.10 3.74
C ASP A 328 -7.51 1.48 2.86
N GLU A 329 -7.08 0.80 1.80
CA GLU A 329 -7.95 0.13 0.83
C GLU A 329 -9.17 0.97 0.39
N TRP A 330 -8.96 2.28 0.23
CA TRP A 330 -10.08 3.20 0.06
C TRP A 330 -10.86 2.98 -1.24
N ASN A 331 -12.19 2.93 -1.10
CA ASN A 331 -13.16 2.90 -2.18
C ASN A 331 -14.23 3.98 -1.98
N TYR A 332 -14.75 4.54 -3.07
CA TYR A 332 -15.78 5.59 -3.04
C TYR A 332 -17.19 4.99 -3.02
N HIS A 333 -17.53 4.33 -1.91
CA HIS A 333 -18.80 3.65 -1.68
C HIS A 333 -19.26 3.76 -0.21
N ASN A 334 -20.50 3.35 0.08
CA ASN A 334 -21.15 3.47 1.38
C ASN A 334 -20.92 2.29 2.34
N GLU A 335 -20.13 1.26 1.98
CA GLU A 335 -19.83 0.16 2.92
C GLU A 335 -19.35 0.62 4.30
N PRO A 336 -18.47 1.64 4.45
CA PRO A 336 -17.99 2.07 5.76
C PRO A 336 -19.08 2.55 6.73
N VAL A 337 -20.27 2.92 6.22
CA VAL A 337 -21.39 3.39 7.05
C VAL A 337 -22.53 2.37 7.16
N LYS A 338 -22.43 1.20 6.52
CA LYS A 338 -23.49 0.18 6.58
C LYS A 338 -23.65 -0.47 7.96
N SER A 339 -22.62 -0.46 8.79
CA SER A 339 -22.74 -0.95 10.19
C SER A 339 -23.78 -0.16 11.00
N LEU A 340 -24.10 1.08 10.61
CA LEU A 340 -25.15 1.89 11.20
C LEU A 340 -26.57 1.35 10.91
N ALA A 341 -26.73 0.33 10.07
CA ALA A 341 -27.99 -0.42 9.96
C ALA A 341 -28.37 -1.16 11.25
N ASN A 342 -27.41 -1.40 12.15
CA ASN A 342 -27.63 -2.01 13.47
C ASN A 342 -27.85 -0.97 14.58
N HIS A 343 -28.09 0.29 14.24
CA HIS A 343 -28.26 1.37 15.20
C HIS A 343 -29.53 1.18 16.07
N SER A 344 -29.51 1.62 17.32
CA SER A 344 -30.63 1.42 18.27
C SER A 344 -31.87 2.27 17.92
N ASP A 345 -31.67 3.43 17.30
CA ASP A 345 -32.76 4.23 16.72
C ASP A 345 -33.27 3.58 15.41
N PRO A 346 -34.56 3.20 15.32
CA PRO A 346 -35.13 2.53 14.16
C PRO A 346 -35.08 3.33 12.85
N ALA A 347 -35.19 4.66 12.91
CA ALA A 347 -35.16 5.51 11.73
C ALA A 347 -33.74 5.59 11.15
N VAL A 348 -32.73 5.64 12.03
CA VAL A 348 -31.32 5.54 11.63
C VAL A 348 -31.04 4.19 10.97
N ALA A 349 -31.42 3.09 11.64
CA ALA A 349 -31.24 1.73 11.13
C ALA A 349 -31.92 1.52 9.76
N GLN A 350 -33.16 1.97 9.62
CA GLN A 350 -33.91 1.88 8.37
C GLN A 350 -33.24 2.65 7.23
N PHE A 351 -32.74 3.86 7.50
CA PHE A 351 -32.04 4.66 6.50
C PHE A 351 -30.82 3.91 5.93
N TYR A 352 -29.91 3.45 6.80
CA TYR A 352 -28.68 2.76 6.36
C TYR A 352 -28.90 1.37 5.77
N THR A 353 -30.05 0.75 6.05
CA THR A 353 -30.49 -0.47 5.34
C THR A 353 -30.88 -0.17 3.88
N SER A 354 -31.34 1.05 3.58
CA SER A 354 -31.92 1.42 2.27
C SER A 354 -30.97 2.10 1.29
N ILE A 355 -29.80 2.55 1.76
CA ILE A 355 -28.84 3.26 0.92
C ILE A 355 -28.15 2.32 -0.09
N PRO A 356 -27.88 2.77 -1.32
CA PRO A 356 -27.12 1.98 -2.29
C PRO A 356 -25.68 1.74 -1.82
N HIS A 357 -25.03 0.72 -2.42
CA HIS A 357 -23.59 0.50 -2.25
C HIS A 357 -22.78 1.72 -2.72
N HIS A 358 -23.03 2.22 -3.92
CA HIS A 358 -22.37 3.42 -4.44
C HIS A 358 -22.99 4.69 -3.86
N CYS A 359 -22.17 5.73 -3.61
CA CYS A 359 -22.67 6.99 -3.08
C CYS A 359 -23.69 7.65 -4.03
N ASP A 360 -24.88 7.98 -3.51
CA ASP A 360 -25.94 8.72 -4.18
C ASP A 360 -26.47 9.89 -3.32
N CYS A 361 -25.64 10.37 -2.39
CA CYS A 361 -26.02 11.42 -1.46
C CYS A 361 -26.53 12.69 -2.18
N PRO A 362 -27.38 13.51 -1.54
CA PRO A 362 -27.94 14.72 -2.15
C PRO A 362 -26.88 15.68 -2.73
N VAL A 363 -25.72 15.79 -2.07
CA VAL A 363 -24.61 16.62 -2.53
C VAL A 363 -24.07 16.13 -3.88
N CYS A 364 -23.87 14.81 -4.04
CA CYS A 364 -23.40 14.24 -5.29
C CYS A 364 -24.44 14.38 -6.41
N ARG A 365 -25.73 14.16 -6.11
CA ARG A 365 -26.83 14.34 -7.08
C ARG A 365 -26.88 15.77 -7.60
N THR A 366 -26.84 16.76 -6.70
CA THR A 366 -26.86 18.17 -7.07
C THR A 366 -25.63 18.55 -7.91
N ARG A 367 -24.42 18.22 -7.44
CA ARG A 367 -23.18 18.57 -8.15
C ARG A 367 -23.09 17.90 -9.53
N PHE A 368 -23.57 16.67 -9.65
CA PHE A 368 -23.63 15.98 -10.94
C PHE A 368 -24.55 16.72 -11.90
N ARG A 369 -25.78 17.05 -11.47
CA ARG A 369 -26.76 17.77 -12.29
C ARG A 369 -26.26 19.15 -12.71
N GLU A 370 -25.65 19.90 -11.80
CA GLU A 370 -25.04 21.19 -12.10
C GLU A 370 -23.93 21.08 -13.14
N ARG A 371 -23.15 20.00 -13.10
CA ARG A 371 -22.03 19.77 -14.01
C ARG A 371 -22.45 19.27 -15.38
N THR A 372 -23.39 18.32 -15.44
CA THR A 372 -23.70 17.55 -16.66
C THR A 372 -25.01 17.95 -17.30
N GLY A 373 -25.87 18.68 -16.57
CA GLY A 373 -27.25 18.96 -16.96
C GLY A 373 -28.18 17.73 -16.93
N GLN A 374 -27.69 16.57 -16.47
CA GLN A 374 -28.44 15.32 -16.45
C GLN A 374 -28.80 14.93 -15.02
N GLU A 375 -29.89 14.17 -14.86
CA GLU A 375 -30.23 13.56 -13.59
C GLU A 375 -29.20 12.49 -13.20
N TYR A 376 -28.91 12.39 -11.89
CA TYR A 376 -27.98 11.39 -11.38
C TYR A 376 -28.51 9.98 -11.66
N PRO A 377 -27.71 9.09 -12.28
CA PRO A 377 -28.19 7.76 -12.63
C PRO A 377 -28.51 6.93 -11.39
N ASP A 378 -29.42 5.96 -11.52
CA ASP A 378 -29.74 5.03 -10.42
C ASP A 378 -28.59 4.06 -10.18
N VAL A 379 -27.71 4.41 -9.24
CA VAL A 379 -26.53 3.62 -8.89
C VAL A 379 -26.82 2.33 -8.12
N ARG A 380 -28.10 2.04 -7.79
CA ARG A 380 -28.50 0.70 -7.32
C ARG A 380 -28.35 -0.35 -8.42
N ASN A 381 -28.54 0.07 -9.67
CA ASN A 381 -28.50 -0.78 -10.85
C ASN A 381 -27.49 -0.19 -11.84
N LEU A 382 -26.20 -0.29 -11.50
CA LEU A 382 -25.12 0.15 -12.38
C LEU A 382 -25.27 -0.48 -13.76
N TRP A 383 -25.02 0.33 -14.79
CA TRP A 383 -25.03 -0.12 -16.19
C TRP A 383 -26.36 -0.68 -16.67
N SER A 384 -27.45 -0.26 -16.05
CA SER A 384 -28.81 -0.63 -16.46
C SER A 384 -29.18 -0.22 -17.89
N THR A 385 -28.42 0.71 -18.50
CA THR A 385 -28.65 1.22 -19.85
C THR A 385 -27.34 1.43 -20.61
N THR A 386 -27.45 1.56 -21.93
CA THR A 386 -26.36 2.00 -22.83
C THR A 386 -26.31 3.53 -23.01
N ALA A 387 -27.05 4.28 -22.17
CA ALA A 387 -27.08 5.73 -22.25
C ALA A 387 -25.76 6.37 -21.78
N PRO A 388 -25.22 7.39 -22.48
CA PRO A 388 -23.96 8.09 -22.14
C PRO A 388 -23.79 8.61 -20.72
N VAL A 389 -24.86 8.68 -19.91
CA VAL A 389 -24.84 9.14 -18.50
C VAL A 389 -23.80 8.40 -17.65
N TRP A 390 -23.51 7.13 -17.95
CA TRP A 390 -22.53 6.35 -17.19
C TRP A 390 -21.08 6.81 -17.42
N ALA A 391 -20.75 7.30 -18.62
CA ALA A 391 -19.45 7.91 -18.89
C ALA A 391 -19.28 9.20 -18.07
N ASP A 392 -20.32 10.03 -18.03
CA ASP A 392 -20.32 11.27 -17.25
C ASP A 392 -20.27 10.99 -15.75
N TYR A 393 -20.95 9.94 -15.28
CA TYR A 393 -20.94 9.49 -13.88
C TYR A 393 -19.55 9.03 -13.43
N LEU A 394 -18.85 8.23 -14.25
CA LEU A 394 -17.48 7.81 -13.95
C LEU A 394 -16.55 9.02 -13.89
N GLN A 395 -16.60 9.93 -14.87
CA GLN A 395 -15.77 11.13 -14.86
C GLN A 395 -16.11 12.06 -13.68
N PHE A 396 -17.38 12.16 -13.28
CA PHE A 396 -17.79 12.90 -12.09
C PHE A 396 -17.14 12.33 -10.81
N ARG A 397 -17.08 11.01 -10.68
CA ARG A 397 -16.43 10.36 -9.53
C ARG A 397 -14.92 10.57 -9.55
N TYR A 398 -14.27 10.40 -10.69
CA TYR A 398 -12.83 10.67 -10.85
C TYR A 398 -12.46 12.10 -10.45
N ASP A 399 -13.23 13.08 -10.92
CA ASP A 399 -12.99 14.48 -10.57
C ASP A 399 -13.25 14.79 -9.10
N SER A 400 -14.28 14.16 -8.51
CA SER A 400 -14.57 14.31 -7.08
C SER A 400 -13.41 13.80 -6.22
N THR A 401 -12.87 12.63 -6.57
CA THR A 401 -11.72 12.02 -5.91
C THR A 401 -10.45 12.86 -6.11
N ALA A 402 -10.15 13.26 -7.35
CA ALA A 402 -8.99 14.10 -7.65
C ALA A 402 -9.06 15.46 -6.94
N ALA A 403 -10.23 16.10 -6.92
CA ALA A 403 -10.43 17.37 -6.20
C ALA A 403 -10.22 17.20 -4.68
N TRP A 404 -10.64 16.08 -4.10
CA TRP A 404 -10.38 15.76 -2.70
C TRP A 404 -8.91 15.52 -2.40
N ILE A 405 -8.24 14.67 -3.17
CA ILE A 405 -6.82 14.42 -2.98
C ILE A 405 -6.03 15.74 -3.13
N ARG A 406 -6.36 16.58 -4.13
CA ARG A 406 -5.72 17.89 -4.33
C ARG A 406 -5.82 18.78 -3.08
N ARG A 407 -7.01 18.94 -2.51
CA ARG A 407 -7.18 19.79 -1.30
C ARG A 407 -6.55 19.16 -0.07
N SER A 408 -6.51 17.83 0.05
CA SER A 408 -5.80 17.09 1.10
C SER A 408 -4.29 17.28 1.01
N VAL A 409 -3.71 17.18 -0.18
CA VAL A 409 -2.29 17.47 -0.44
C VAL A 409 -1.98 18.92 -0.03
N GLN A 410 -2.81 19.88 -0.42
CA GLN A 410 -2.64 21.28 -0.03
C GLN A 410 -2.77 21.49 1.49
N ALA A 411 -3.65 20.76 2.17
CA ALA A 411 -3.80 20.83 3.62
C ALA A 411 -2.54 20.29 4.33
N ALA A 412 -2.04 19.12 3.92
CA ALA A 412 -0.80 18.54 4.44
C ALA A 412 0.41 19.47 4.21
N LYS A 413 0.59 19.95 2.98
CA LYS A 413 1.74 20.78 2.59
C LYS A 413 1.72 22.18 3.22
N ARG A 414 0.55 22.71 3.60
CA ARG A 414 0.44 23.96 4.37
C ARG A 414 1.00 23.81 5.79
N VAL A 415 0.80 22.64 6.41
CA VAL A 415 1.33 22.33 7.74
C VAL A 415 2.80 21.94 7.68
N ASN A 416 3.15 21.02 6.77
CA ASN A 416 4.52 20.55 6.57
C ASN A 416 4.85 20.52 5.06
N PRO A 417 5.52 21.56 4.51
CA PRO A 417 5.86 21.61 3.09
C PRO A 417 6.76 20.47 2.59
N ARG A 418 7.47 19.78 3.49
CA ARG A 418 8.41 18.69 3.17
C ARG A 418 7.77 17.29 3.21
N ILE A 419 6.57 17.15 3.77
CA ILE A 419 5.90 15.85 3.91
C ILE A 419 5.67 15.20 2.55
N VAL A 420 5.97 13.93 2.37
CA VAL A 420 5.61 13.17 1.17
C VAL A 420 4.13 12.85 1.23
N THR A 421 3.41 13.14 0.15
CA THR A 421 2.02 12.72 0.02
C THR A 421 1.92 11.53 -0.92
N ASP A 422 1.35 10.43 -0.42
CA ASP A 422 1.08 9.23 -1.19
C ASP A 422 -0.40 8.83 -1.16
N THR A 423 -0.74 7.75 -1.83
CA THR A 423 -2.10 7.18 -1.85
C THR A 423 -2.02 5.71 -1.53
N MET A 424 -2.92 5.18 -0.70
CA MET A 424 -3.18 3.74 -0.63
C MET A 424 -4.54 3.44 -1.26
N ILE A 425 -4.65 3.59 -2.58
CA ILE A 425 -5.89 3.28 -3.30
C ILE A 425 -5.83 1.82 -3.73
N CYS A 426 -6.55 0.95 -3.03
CA CYS A 426 -6.73 -0.44 -3.46
C CYS A 426 -7.88 -0.50 -4.47
N VAL A 427 -7.66 -1.18 -5.60
CA VAL A 427 -8.71 -1.51 -6.57
C VAL A 427 -8.93 -3.01 -6.49
N LEU A 428 -10.02 -3.38 -5.83
CA LEU A 428 -10.64 -4.69 -6.01
C LEU A 428 -11.74 -4.50 -7.04
N PRO A 429 -11.91 -5.40 -8.02
CA PRO A 429 -11.07 -6.52 -8.41
C PRO A 429 -9.77 -6.10 -9.18
N VAL A 430 -8.55 -6.37 -8.67
CA VAL A 430 -7.20 -6.15 -9.29
C VAL A 430 -6.79 -4.68 -9.57
N CYS A 431 -5.50 -4.37 -9.31
CA CYS A 431 -4.76 -3.15 -9.72
C CYS A 431 -4.91 -2.78 -11.21
N SER A 432 -6.07 -2.24 -11.59
CA SER A 432 -6.51 -1.76 -12.92
C SER A 432 -7.54 -2.61 -13.67
N ASP A 433 -8.11 -3.70 -13.13
CA ASP A 433 -9.15 -4.48 -13.86
C ASP A 433 -10.56 -3.89 -13.65
N ASP A 434 -10.77 -3.14 -12.57
CA ASP A 434 -12.04 -2.46 -12.30
C ASP A 434 -11.88 -1.21 -11.41
N ARG A 435 -12.29 -0.04 -11.91
CA ARG A 435 -12.21 1.24 -11.19
C ARG A 435 -13.55 1.73 -10.64
N ARG A 436 -14.60 0.91 -10.74
CA ARG A 436 -15.94 1.31 -10.32
C ARG A 436 -15.98 1.57 -8.82
N ASP A 437 -15.52 0.65 -8.00
CA ASP A 437 -15.70 0.82 -6.56
C ASP A 437 -14.80 1.96 -6.03
N THR A 438 -13.59 2.10 -6.56
CA THR A 438 -12.69 3.19 -6.16
C THR A 438 -13.15 4.57 -6.60
N GLY A 439 -13.77 4.70 -7.77
CA GLY A 439 -14.05 6.01 -8.35
C GLY A 439 -12.78 6.85 -8.51
N ALA A 440 -11.65 6.21 -8.81
CA ALA A 440 -10.33 6.83 -8.90
C ALA A 440 -9.67 6.58 -10.27
N ALA A 441 -9.26 7.66 -10.93
CA ALA A 441 -8.45 7.63 -12.13
C ALA A 441 -7.00 7.95 -11.78
N TRP A 442 -6.12 6.95 -11.78
CA TRP A 442 -4.73 7.12 -11.35
C TRP A 442 -3.98 8.18 -12.15
N ASP A 443 -4.11 8.20 -13.48
CA ASP A 443 -3.44 9.15 -14.35
C ASP A 443 -3.88 10.59 -14.10
N GLN A 444 -5.17 10.79 -13.79
CA GLN A 444 -5.69 12.09 -13.42
C GLN A 444 -5.20 12.51 -12.04
N ILE A 445 -5.22 11.59 -11.06
CA ILE A 445 -4.72 11.85 -9.71
C ILE A 445 -3.23 12.22 -9.76
N GLY A 446 -2.43 11.44 -10.46
CA GLY A 446 -0.98 11.62 -10.52
C GLY A 446 -0.54 12.89 -11.25
N VAL A 447 -1.36 13.44 -12.14
CA VAL A 447 -1.06 14.68 -12.88
C VAL A 447 -1.67 15.91 -12.22
N GLU A 448 -2.91 15.85 -11.73
CA GLU A 448 -3.66 17.06 -11.37
C GLU A 448 -3.65 17.42 -9.88
N THR A 449 -3.18 16.54 -8.99
CA THR A 449 -3.37 16.74 -7.54
C THR A 449 -2.16 17.28 -6.81
N GLY A 450 -0.98 17.23 -7.44
CA GLY A 450 0.29 17.58 -6.81
C GLY A 450 0.88 16.48 -5.92
N LEU A 451 0.24 15.31 -5.85
CA LEU A 451 0.70 14.13 -5.12
C LEU A 451 2.17 13.77 -5.44
N ASP A 452 2.92 13.33 -4.43
CA ASP A 452 4.34 12.96 -4.61
C ASP A 452 4.55 11.56 -5.15
N CYS A 453 3.75 10.61 -4.69
CA CYS A 453 3.87 9.22 -5.07
C CYS A 453 2.49 8.55 -5.17
N LEU A 454 2.19 7.89 -6.28
CA LEU A 454 1.04 7.00 -6.33
C LEU A 454 1.45 5.64 -5.76
N GLN A 455 0.68 5.14 -4.80
CA GLN A 455 0.93 3.86 -4.14
C GLN A 455 -0.34 2.97 -4.09
N THR A 456 -0.11 1.66 -4.03
CA THR A 456 -1.13 0.60 -3.83
C THR A 456 -0.42 -0.71 -3.41
N ASP A 457 -1.18 -1.77 -3.17
CA ASP A 457 -0.74 -3.04 -2.61
C ASP A 457 -0.98 -4.23 -3.58
N PRO A 458 -0.08 -4.47 -4.55
CA PRO A 458 -0.22 -5.58 -5.51
C PRO A 458 0.16 -6.93 -4.91
N TYR A 459 -0.61 -7.38 -3.93
CA TYR A 459 -0.47 -8.67 -3.28
C TYR A 459 -0.77 -9.82 -4.24
N ILE A 460 0.18 -10.75 -4.37
CA ILE A 460 0.07 -11.89 -5.30
C ILE A 460 -0.98 -12.88 -4.78
N GLN A 461 -1.11 -13.05 -3.46
CA GLN A 461 -2.02 -14.04 -2.90
C GLN A 461 -3.35 -13.41 -2.46
N LEU A 462 -3.31 -12.28 -1.74
CA LEU A 462 -4.54 -11.63 -1.25
C LEU A 462 -5.48 -11.23 -2.40
N HIS A 463 -4.94 -10.63 -3.46
CA HIS A 463 -5.73 -10.09 -4.57
C HIS A 463 -5.93 -11.08 -5.73
N ASN A 464 -5.62 -12.36 -5.53
CA ASN A 464 -5.81 -13.40 -6.54
C ASN A 464 -7.23 -13.98 -6.59
N TYR A 465 -8.26 -13.17 -6.35
CA TYR A 465 -9.64 -13.66 -6.36
C TYR A 465 -10.06 -14.14 -7.75
N LEU A 466 -9.50 -13.62 -8.85
CA LEU A 466 -9.70 -14.13 -10.22
C LEU A 466 -8.90 -15.38 -10.56
N GLY A 467 -7.88 -15.72 -9.78
CA GLY A 467 -6.98 -16.84 -10.09
C GLY A 467 -5.97 -16.56 -11.22
N ASP A 468 -5.64 -15.30 -11.48
CA ASP A 468 -4.72 -14.86 -12.54
C ASP A 468 -3.58 -13.91 -12.09
N SER A 469 -3.41 -13.69 -10.79
CA SER A 469 -2.31 -12.89 -10.23
C SER A 469 -0.97 -13.63 -10.27
N THR A 470 -0.18 -13.37 -11.32
CA THR A 470 1.16 -13.95 -11.51
C THR A 470 2.23 -13.15 -10.76
N HIS A 471 3.47 -13.63 -10.71
CA HIS A 471 4.58 -12.86 -10.14
C HIS A 471 4.95 -11.57 -10.91
N TYR A 472 4.40 -11.36 -12.11
CA TYR A 472 4.51 -10.09 -12.86
C TYR A 472 3.46 -9.05 -12.44
N TYR A 473 2.42 -9.43 -11.69
CA TYR A 473 1.36 -8.53 -11.23
C TYR A 473 1.91 -7.30 -10.45
N PRO A 474 2.89 -7.44 -9.54
CA PRO A 474 3.52 -6.29 -8.91
C PRO A 474 4.21 -5.33 -9.88
N ALA A 475 4.92 -5.85 -10.89
CA ALA A 475 5.64 -5.04 -11.87
C ALA A 475 4.68 -4.33 -12.84
N GLU A 476 3.63 -5.02 -13.26
CA GLU A 476 2.52 -4.45 -14.03
C GLU A 476 1.86 -3.29 -13.29
N THR A 477 1.50 -3.50 -12.02
CA THR A 477 0.92 -2.46 -11.17
C THR A 477 1.86 -1.27 -11.03
N THR A 478 3.15 -1.54 -10.80
CA THR A 478 4.18 -0.49 -10.73
C THR A 478 4.26 0.33 -12.02
N LEU A 479 4.18 -0.32 -13.18
CA LEU A 479 4.16 0.35 -14.48
C LEU A 479 2.95 1.28 -14.62
N HIS A 480 1.76 0.86 -14.20
CA HIS A 480 0.57 1.70 -14.18
C HIS A 480 0.79 2.93 -13.29
N LEU A 481 1.15 2.75 -12.03
CA LEU A 481 1.34 3.85 -11.07
C LEU A 481 2.46 4.82 -11.50
N ALA A 482 3.61 4.30 -11.91
CA ALA A 482 4.74 5.12 -12.34
C ALA A 482 4.45 5.83 -13.67
N SER A 483 3.48 5.37 -14.46
CA SER A 483 3.05 6.03 -15.71
C SER A 483 1.90 7.01 -15.50
N ALA A 484 1.20 6.90 -14.37
CA ALA A 484 0.09 7.76 -13.99
C ALA A 484 0.54 9.10 -13.39
N ASN A 485 1.80 9.24 -12.96
CA ASN A 485 2.38 10.54 -12.60
C ASN A 485 3.60 10.85 -13.45
N TRP A 486 3.73 12.11 -13.89
CA TRP A 486 4.87 12.56 -14.70
C TRP A 486 6.20 12.60 -13.91
N LYS A 487 6.15 12.44 -12.58
CA LYS A 487 7.34 12.24 -11.73
C LYS A 487 7.99 10.87 -12.01
N GLY A 488 7.25 9.92 -12.59
CA GLY A 488 7.77 8.61 -12.99
C GLY A 488 8.14 7.72 -11.80
N ARG A 489 7.43 7.87 -10.67
CA ARG A 489 7.69 7.16 -9.42
C ARG A 489 6.43 6.47 -8.92
N ALA A 490 6.58 5.32 -8.27
CA ALA A 490 5.48 4.61 -7.63
C ALA A 490 5.88 4.15 -6.23
N GLY A 491 4.89 3.91 -5.40
CA GLY A 491 5.00 3.14 -4.17
C GLY A 491 4.28 1.81 -4.32
N VAL A 492 4.79 0.77 -3.66
CA VAL A 492 4.17 -0.55 -3.63
C VAL A 492 4.25 -1.13 -2.22
N THR A 493 3.15 -1.74 -1.80
CA THR A 493 3.12 -2.59 -0.61
C THR A 493 3.08 -4.05 -1.03
N LEU A 494 4.03 -4.86 -0.55
CA LEU A 494 4.22 -6.25 -0.96
C LEU A 494 4.09 -7.22 0.21
N GLU A 495 3.80 -8.49 -0.09
CA GLU A 495 3.77 -9.57 0.91
C GLU A 495 5.16 -10.19 1.05
N ALA A 496 5.68 -10.29 2.28
CA ALA A 496 6.93 -11.01 2.53
C ALA A 496 6.72 -12.53 2.64
N CYS A 497 5.51 -12.96 3.02
CA CYS A 497 5.15 -14.36 3.25
C CYS A 497 3.64 -14.57 2.98
N ARG A 498 3.12 -15.76 3.30
CA ARG A 498 1.68 -16.01 3.26
C ARG A 498 0.95 -15.20 4.32
N LEU A 499 -0.19 -14.62 3.96
CA LEU A 499 -1.01 -13.80 4.87
C LEU A 499 -1.97 -14.62 5.75
N PHE A 500 -2.48 -15.73 5.22
CA PHE A 500 -3.38 -16.64 5.92
C PHE A 500 -2.90 -18.08 5.77
N GLU A 501 -3.21 -18.94 6.74
CA GLU A 501 -2.83 -20.36 6.74
C GLU A 501 -3.29 -21.12 5.48
N ARG A 502 -4.44 -20.73 4.92
CA ARG A 502 -4.99 -21.32 3.69
C ARG A 502 -4.12 -21.08 2.44
N TYR A 503 -3.25 -20.07 2.44
CA TYR A 503 -2.37 -19.76 1.32
C TYR A 503 -1.09 -20.59 1.37
N ARG A 504 -0.52 -20.89 0.20
CA ARG A 504 0.83 -21.47 0.09
C ARG A 504 1.89 -20.49 0.59
N ASP A 505 3.05 -21.00 0.95
CA ASP A 505 4.22 -20.14 1.13
C ASP A 505 4.62 -19.46 -0.18
N LYS A 506 5.20 -18.25 -0.06
CA LYS A 506 5.80 -17.56 -1.19
C LYS A 506 7.10 -18.24 -1.58
N GLU A 507 7.32 -18.40 -2.88
CA GLU A 507 8.63 -18.78 -3.37
C GLU A 507 9.60 -17.63 -3.08
N PRO A 508 10.85 -17.88 -2.64
CA PRO A 508 11.80 -16.82 -2.33
C PRO A 508 11.92 -15.73 -3.41
N VAL A 509 11.91 -16.11 -4.69
CA VAL A 509 11.98 -15.16 -5.81
C VAL A 509 10.73 -14.28 -5.96
N GLU A 510 9.56 -14.69 -5.47
CA GLU A 510 8.35 -13.85 -5.45
C GLU A 510 8.47 -12.69 -4.45
N VAL A 511 9.44 -12.75 -3.53
CA VAL A 511 9.77 -11.67 -2.60
C VAL A 511 10.81 -10.75 -3.27
N TYR A 512 12.06 -11.18 -3.39
CA TYR A 512 13.12 -10.29 -3.90
C TYR A 512 13.04 -10.02 -5.41
N GLY A 513 12.57 -10.97 -6.21
CA GLY A 513 12.46 -10.83 -7.66
C GLY A 513 11.41 -9.80 -8.05
N SER A 514 10.22 -9.89 -7.45
CA SER A 514 9.12 -8.94 -7.69
C SER A 514 9.52 -7.53 -7.24
N ALA A 515 10.14 -7.38 -6.06
CA ALA A 515 10.64 -6.09 -5.60
C ALA A 515 11.70 -5.47 -6.53
N LEU A 516 12.66 -6.26 -7.04
CA LEU A 516 13.65 -5.77 -8.00
C LEU A 516 13.05 -5.42 -9.36
N SER A 517 12.03 -6.17 -9.82
CA SER A 517 11.29 -5.85 -11.04
C SER A 517 10.52 -4.52 -10.88
N CYS A 518 9.76 -4.35 -9.79
CA CYS A 518 9.11 -3.08 -9.45
C CYS A 518 10.12 -1.91 -9.41
N LEU A 519 11.28 -2.11 -8.78
CA LEU A 519 12.34 -1.11 -8.72
C LEU A 519 12.81 -0.68 -10.12
N ALA A 520 12.96 -1.64 -11.02
CA ALA A 520 13.34 -1.39 -12.40
C ALA A 520 12.24 -0.63 -13.19
N HIS A 521 10.98 -0.79 -12.80
CA HIS A 521 9.82 -0.19 -13.47
C HIS A 521 9.29 1.10 -12.82
N GLY A 522 9.97 1.62 -11.80
CA GLY A 522 9.72 2.97 -11.27
C GLY A 522 9.35 3.03 -9.79
N ALA A 523 9.22 1.89 -9.10
CA ALA A 523 8.94 1.91 -7.67
C ALA A 523 10.13 2.51 -6.89
N ARG A 524 9.84 3.45 -5.99
CA ARG A 524 10.81 4.11 -5.11
C ARG A 524 10.38 4.05 -3.64
N GLU A 525 9.11 3.75 -3.39
CA GLU A 525 8.58 3.46 -2.06
C GLU A 525 8.21 1.99 -1.97
N PHE A 526 8.82 1.28 -1.02
CA PHE A 526 8.56 -0.13 -0.75
C PHE A 526 8.13 -0.28 0.70
N PHE A 527 6.93 -0.82 0.90
CA PHE A 527 6.47 -1.29 2.19
C PHE A 527 6.14 -2.77 2.11
N TRP A 528 6.18 -3.45 3.25
CA TRP A 528 5.88 -4.87 3.33
C TRP A 528 4.85 -5.12 4.43
N TRP A 529 3.95 -6.04 4.15
CA TRP A 529 2.98 -6.53 5.12
C TRP A 529 3.47 -7.85 5.72
N TYR A 530 3.55 -8.04 7.05
CA TYR A 530 3.48 -7.07 8.16
C TYR A 530 4.54 -7.43 9.21
N PHE A 531 4.99 -6.48 10.04
CA PHE A 531 6.09 -6.66 10.99
C PHE A 531 5.85 -7.81 11.99
N SER A 532 4.61 -8.06 12.43
CA SER A 532 4.26 -9.15 13.35
C SER A 532 4.62 -10.54 12.78
N TYR A 533 4.41 -10.74 11.47
CA TYR A 533 4.75 -11.99 10.77
C TYR A 533 6.26 -12.25 10.77
N LEU A 534 7.06 -11.19 10.69
CA LEU A 534 8.53 -11.29 10.70
C LEU A 534 9.11 -11.38 12.12
N ASN A 535 8.28 -11.16 13.14
CA ASN A 535 8.65 -11.30 14.55
C ASN A 535 8.21 -12.64 15.16
N GLY A 536 7.54 -13.51 14.38
CA GLY A 536 7.05 -14.79 14.86
C GLY A 536 5.83 -14.67 15.79
N GLU A 537 5.06 -13.59 15.65
CA GLU A 537 3.80 -13.41 16.36
C GLU A 537 2.66 -14.25 15.72
N GLU A 538 2.82 -14.62 14.45
CA GLU A 538 1.87 -15.47 13.71
C GLU A 538 2.29 -16.95 13.72
N ARG A 539 1.50 -17.80 14.37
CA ARG A 539 1.82 -19.23 14.58
C ARG A 539 2.03 -20.03 13.30
N PHE A 540 1.37 -19.67 12.21
CA PHE A 540 1.47 -20.37 10.93
C PHE A 540 2.59 -19.83 10.03
N VAL A 541 3.42 -18.91 10.49
CA VAL A 541 4.55 -18.39 9.72
C VAL A 541 5.86 -18.62 10.47
N ASP A 542 6.79 -19.32 9.82
CA ASP A 542 8.19 -19.27 10.23
C ASP A 542 8.76 -17.91 9.80
N PRO A 543 9.12 -17.01 10.75
CA PRO A 543 9.56 -15.66 10.43
C PRO A 543 10.95 -15.62 9.78
N GLU A 544 11.74 -16.69 9.90
CA GLU A 544 13.17 -16.68 9.57
C GLU A 544 13.43 -16.63 8.06
N PRO A 545 12.81 -17.47 7.20
CA PRO A 545 12.90 -17.34 5.75
C PRO A 545 12.47 -15.98 5.17
N PRO A 546 11.27 -15.44 5.45
CA PRO A 546 10.84 -14.17 4.86
C PRO A 546 11.67 -12.99 5.35
N SER A 547 12.11 -12.98 6.62
CA SER A 547 13.00 -11.94 7.16
C SER A 547 14.33 -11.90 6.40
N ARG A 548 14.95 -13.07 6.14
CA ARG A 548 16.19 -13.13 5.34
C ARG A 548 15.98 -12.66 3.90
N GLN A 549 14.88 -13.04 3.26
CA GLN A 549 14.56 -12.65 1.89
C GLN A 549 14.40 -11.14 1.76
N LEU A 550 13.69 -10.53 2.72
CA LEU A 550 13.51 -9.08 2.79
C LEU A 550 14.86 -8.36 3.02
N ALA A 551 15.65 -8.83 3.99
CA ALA A 551 16.97 -8.25 4.27
C ALA A 551 17.91 -8.34 3.06
N ALA A 552 17.85 -9.43 2.30
CA ALA A 552 18.65 -9.61 1.09
C ALA A 552 18.31 -8.57 0.01
N VAL A 553 17.03 -8.34 -0.28
CA VAL A 553 16.63 -7.35 -1.28
C VAL A 553 16.91 -5.92 -0.81
N TYR A 554 16.71 -5.61 0.47
CA TYR A 554 17.02 -4.29 1.04
C TYR A 554 18.50 -3.98 1.07
N ARG A 555 19.35 -4.98 1.25
CA ARG A 555 20.79 -4.84 1.03
C ARG A 555 21.08 -4.49 -0.43
N VAL A 556 20.57 -5.25 -1.40
CA VAL A 556 20.83 -4.97 -2.82
C VAL A 556 20.32 -3.58 -3.23
N MET A 557 19.12 -3.19 -2.80
CA MET A 557 18.59 -1.84 -3.01
C MET A 557 19.54 -0.76 -2.47
N ARG A 558 20.05 -0.92 -1.23
CA ARG A 558 21.01 0.01 -0.62
C ARG A 558 22.26 0.19 -1.47
N GLU A 559 22.91 -0.92 -1.81
CA GLU A 559 24.21 -0.91 -2.46
C GLU A 559 24.10 -0.42 -3.92
N MET A 560 22.96 -0.65 -4.56
CA MET A 560 22.70 -0.26 -5.95
C MET A 560 21.99 1.10 -6.10
N GLU A 561 21.48 1.68 -5.02
CA GLU A 561 20.74 2.94 -4.99
C GLU A 561 21.43 4.06 -5.80
N PRO A 562 22.75 4.30 -5.66
CA PRO A 562 23.44 5.38 -6.37
C PRO A 562 23.29 5.31 -7.91
N TYR A 563 22.98 4.14 -8.46
CA TYR A 563 22.82 3.91 -9.89
C TYR A 563 21.35 3.86 -10.33
N LEU A 564 20.43 3.56 -9.42
CA LEU A 564 19.02 3.28 -9.70
C LEU A 564 18.12 4.52 -9.68
N LEU A 565 18.43 5.52 -8.85
CA LEU A 565 17.51 6.65 -8.59
C LEU A 565 17.07 7.36 -9.87
N GLU A 566 18.00 7.52 -10.82
CA GLU A 566 17.78 8.22 -12.10
C GLU A 566 17.80 7.27 -13.31
N ALA A 567 17.95 5.96 -13.09
CA ALA A 567 17.91 4.99 -14.17
C ALA A 567 16.46 4.63 -14.53
N ARG A 568 16.19 4.52 -15.84
CA ARG A 568 14.88 4.18 -16.40
C ARG A 568 15.03 3.19 -17.56
N THR A 569 13.97 2.46 -17.89
CA THR A 569 13.95 1.64 -19.10
C THR A 569 14.02 2.54 -20.35
N PRO A 570 14.72 2.13 -21.42
CA PRO A 570 14.70 2.83 -22.71
C PRO A 570 13.28 3.06 -23.25
N GLY A 571 13.02 4.27 -23.75
CA GLY A 571 11.69 4.71 -24.21
C GLY A 571 11.40 4.57 -25.71
N GLU A 572 12.25 3.89 -26.51
CA GLU A 572 12.01 3.76 -27.96
C GLU A 572 10.69 3.05 -28.31
N VAL A 573 10.29 2.09 -27.46
CA VAL A 573 8.98 1.42 -27.48
C VAL A 573 8.13 2.01 -26.37
N LEU A 574 6.97 2.57 -26.72
CA LEU A 574 6.03 3.17 -25.77
C LEU A 574 4.67 2.47 -25.87
N VAL A 575 4.12 2.04 -24.74
CA VAL A 575 2.71 1.61 -24.65
C VAL A 575 1.84 2.83 -24.31
N LEU A 576 0.80 3.05 -25.11
CA LEU A 576 -0.18 4.10 -24.93
C LEU A 576 -1.49 3.46 -24.47
N TYR A 577 -1.74 3.51 -23.17
CA TYR A 577 -2.88 2.90 -22.49
C TYR A 577 -4.09 3.82 -22.50
N SER A 578 -5.29 3.30 -22.74
CA SER A 578 -6.53 4.09 -22.77
C SER A 578 -7.45 3.68 -21.63
N ARG A 579 -7.45 4.46 -20.53
CA ARG A 579 -8.34 4.24 -19.39
C ARG A 579 -9.80 4.40 -19.81
N THR A 580 -10.11 5.46 -20.54
CA THR A 580 -11.48 5.74 -21.01
C THR A 580 -12.01 4.59 -21.85
N SER A 581 -11.18 4.00 -22.71
CA SER A 581 -11.63 2.85 -23.51
C SER A 581 -11.94 1.61 -22.69
N GLU A 582 -11.22 1.38 -21.60
CA GLU A 582 -11.51 0.29 -20.68
C GLU A 582 -12.80 0.55 -19.91
N ASP A 583 -12.95 1.74 -19.33
CA ASP A 583 -14.14 2.17 -18.58
C ASP A 583 -15.42 2.03 -19.43
N ILE A 584 -15.40 2.55 -20.66
CA ILE A 584 -16.53 2.50 -21.59
C ILE A 584 -16.83 1.07 -22.03
N TRP A 585 -15.80 0.27 -22.33
CA TRP A 585 -16.00 -1.12 -22.70
C TRP A 585 -16.61 -1.92 -21.55
N HIS A 586 -16.06 -1.79 -20.35
CA HIS A 586 -16.52 -2.50 -19.16
C HIS A 586 -17.99 -2.21 -18.87
N TRP A 587 -18.38 -0.93 -18.95
CA TRP A 587 -19.78 -0.53 -18.87
C TRP A 587 -20.64 -1.15 -19.96
N LEU A 588 -20.35 -0.89 -21.25
CA LEU A 588 -21.21 -1.32 -22.35
C LEU A 588 -21.34 -2.84 -22.43
N ALA A 589 -20.25 -3.56 -22.17
CA ALA A 589 -20.21 -5.01 -22.11
C ALA A 589 -20.97 -5.57 -20.91
N GLY A 590 -21.04 -4.82 -19.80
CA GLY A 590 -21.78 -5.18 -18.59
C GLY A 590 -23.29 -4.90 -18.66
N THR A 591 -23.78 -4.25 -19.71
CA THR A 591 -25.22 -3.97 -19.86
C THR A 591 -26.02 -5.24 -20.20
N PRO A 592 -27.31 -5.34 -19.84
CA PRO A 592 -28.15 -6.50 -20.19
C PRO A 592 -28.31 -6.73 -21.70
N SER A 593 -28.22 -5.65 -22.48
CA SER A 593 -28.35 -5.66 -23.94
C SER A 593 -27.20 -4.83 -24.55
N PRO A 594 -25.98 -5.40 -24.67
CA PRO A 594 -24.83 -4.69 -25.20
C PRO A 594 -25.06 -4.22 -26.65
N PRO A 595 -24.51 -3.06 -27.05
CA PRO A 595 -24.62 -2.58 -28.41
C PRO A 595 -23.88 -3.51 -29.38
N ALA A 596 -24.35 -3.61 -30.63
CA ALA A 596 -23.80 -4.53 -31.63
C ALA A 596 -22.28 -4.40 -31.83
N ILE A 597 -21.73 -3.19 -31.66
CA ILE A 597 -20.29 -2.90 -31.79
C ILE A 597 -19.42 -3.55 -30.70
N VAL A 598 -20.03 -3.89 -29.55
CA VAL A 598 -19.38 -4.59 -28.43
C VAL A 598 -19.58 -6.11 -28.55
N GLY A 599 -20.65 -6.54 -29.22
CA GLY A 599 -20.99 -7.95 -29.47
C GLY A 599 -22.04 -8.49 -28.50
N ALA A 600 -22.60 -9.66 -28.80
CA ALA A 600 -23.75 -10.21 -28.07
C ALA A 600 -23.43 -10.83 -26.69
N LYS A 601 -22.20 -11.35 -26.51
CA LYS A 601 -21.70 -11.93 -25.25
C LYS A 601 -20.26 -11.46 -24.98
N PRO A 602 -20.07 -10.16 -24.77
CA PRO A 602 -18.73 -9.61 -24.60
C PRO A 602 -18.15 -9.99 -23.23
N ASP A 603 -16.83 -10.15 -23.15
CA ASP A 603 -16.11 -10.14 -21.85
C ASP A 603 -15.92 -8.67 -21.42
N PRO A 604 -16.49 -8.23 -20.28
CA PRO A 604 -16.29 -6.89 -19.77
C PRO A 604 -14.81 -6.57 -19.50
N ARG A 605 -13.97 -7.57 -19.21
CA ARG A 605 -12.54 -7.40 -18.89
C ARG A 605 -11.64 -7.34 -20.11
N ARG A 606 -12.19 -7.37 -21.33
CA ARG A 606 -11.40 -7.37 -22.57
C ARG A 606 -10.39 -6.22 -22.62
N GLY A 607 -10.79 -5.02 -22.18
CA GLY A 607 -9.92 -3.85 -22.15
C GLY A 607 -8.70 -4.06 -21.24
N PHE A 608 -8.92 -4.50 -20.00
CA PHE A 608 -7.86 -4.82 -19.06
C PHE A 608 -6.94 -5.94 -19.60
N GLN A 609 -7.52 -7.06 -20.06
CA GLN A 609 -6.77 -8.19 -20.61
C GLN A 609 -5.90 -7.78 -21.81
N ALA A 610 -6.41 -6.94 -22.70
CA ALA A 610 -5.68 -6.44 -23.85
C ALA A 610 -4.44 -5.63 -23.43
N HIS A 611 -4.59 -4.72 -22.46
CA HIS A 611 -3.48 -3.94 -21.93
C HIS A 611 -2.47 -4.82 -21.18
N ARG A 612 -2.95 -5.63 -20.23
CA ARG A 612 -2.12 -6.58 -19.46
C ARG A 612 -1.31 -7.50 -20.37
N ASN A 613 -1.94 -8.08 -21.40
CA ASN A 613 -1.26 -9.02 -22.30
C ASN A 613 -0.12 -8.37 -23.08
N VAL A 614 -0.26 -7.11 -23.50
CA VAL A 614 0.84 -6.38 -24.14
C VAL A 614 1.98 -6.13 -23.14
N LEU A 615 1.68 -5.73 -21.91
CA LEU A 615 2.69 -5.54 -20.86
C LEU A 615 3.42 -6.85 -20.54
N TYR A 616 2.67 -7.95 -20.35
CA TYR A 616 3.24 -9.27 -20.06
C TYR A 616 4.10 -9.79 -21.22
N TRP A 617 3.67 -9.57 -22.46
CA TRP A 617 4.48 -9.89 -23.63
C TRP A 617 5.80 -9.12 -23.63
N LEU A 618 5.78 -7.80 -23.41
CA LEU A 618 7.01 -7.00 -23.41
C LEU A 618 7.97 -7.40 -22.28
N LEU A 619 7.46 -7.58 -21.06
CA LEU A 619 8.24 -8.04 -19.90
C LEU A 619 8.89 -9.41 -20.16
N ARG A 620 8.10 -10.41 -20.55
CA ARG A 620 8.55 -11.81 -20.72
C ARG A 620 9.41 -12.03 -21.97
N ARG A 621 9.36 -11.12 -22.95
CA ARG A 621 10.25 -11.11 -24.12
C ARG A 621 11.51 -10.27 -23.89
N GLY A 622 11.67 -9.66 -22.71
CA GLY A 622 12.80 -8.79 -22.41
C GLY A 622 12.92 -7.64 -23.41
N ILE A 623 11.79 -7.04 -23.81
CA ILE A 623 11.76 -5.88 -24.71
C ILE A 623 11.78 -4.64 -23.82
N PRO A 624 12.77 -3.74 -23.89
CA PRO A 624 12.75 -2.53 -23.11
C PRO A 624 11.66 -1.57 -23.60
N PHE A 625 10.81 -1.10 -22.70
CA PHE A 625 9.69 -0.22 -23.03
C PHE A 625 9.38 0.76 -21.89
N ARG A 626 8.60 1.79 -22.21
CA ARG A 626 7.91 2.65 -21.25
C ARG A 626 6.41 2.65 -21.54
N MET A 627 5.61 3.19 -20.65
CA MET A 627 4.15 3.32 -20.80
C MET A 627 3.70 4.76 -20.52
N THR A 628 2.57 5.20 -21.07
CA THR A 628 1.84 6.39 -20.63
C THR A 628 0.34 6.20 -20.88
N PHE A 629 -0.50 6.92 -20.13
CA PHE A 629 -1.93 7.00 -20.39
C PHE A 629 -2.23 7.95 -21.54
N LEU A 630 -3.29 7.69 -22.30
CA LEU A 630 -3.75 8.50 -23.43
C LEU A 630 -4.53 9.73 -22.96
N GLU A 631 -5.22 9.61 -21.83
CA GLU A 631 -5.97 10.67 -21.20
C GLU A 631 -5.05 11.78 -20.67
N ASN A 632 -3.92 11.39 -20.08
CA ASN A 632 -2.90 12.29 -19.53
C ASN A 632 -1.47 11.88 -19.96
N PRO A 633 -1.11 12.05 -21.25
CA PRO A 633 0.13 11.51 -21.78
C PRO A 633 1.36 12.30 -21.32
N ASP A 634 2.38 11.60 -20.82
CA ASP A 634 3.69 12.15 -20.47
C ASP A 634 4.42 12.63 -21.75
N PRO A 635 4.61 13.94 -21.94
CA PRO A 635 5.21 14.47 -23.15
C PRO A 635 6.68 14.03 -23.32
N ALA A 636 7.41 13.76 -22.23
CA ALA A 636 8.79 13.30 -22.30
C ALA A 636 8.86 11.87 -22.85
N ARG A 637 7.97 10.99 -22.39
CA ARG A 637 7.85 9.62 -22.92
C ARG A 637 7.45 9.60 -24.38
N LEU A 638 6.47 10.44 -24.75
CA LEU A 638 6.09 10.59 -26.14
C LEU A 638 7.29 11.00 -27.00
N ARG A 639 8.06 12.02 -26.60
CA ARG A 639 9.25 12.48 -27.36
C ARG A 639 10.29 11.39 -27.59
N GLU A 640 10.55 10.53 -26.61
CA GLU A 640 11.52 9.43 -26.71
C GLU A 640 11.07 8.30 -27.66
N ALA A 641 9.76 8.14 -27.86
CA ALA A 641 9.20 7.02 -28.60
C ALA A 641 9.50 7.09 -30.11
N ARG A 642 9.86 5.93 -30.66
CA ARG A 642 9.93 5.68 -32.12
C ARG A 642 8.73 4.86 -32.60
N VAL A 643 8.30 3.91 -31.76
CA VAL A 643 7.12 3.08 -31.98
C VAL A 643 6.19 3.19 -30.76
N ILE A 644 4.91 3.38 -31.04
CA ILE A 644 3.85 3.52 -30.04
C ILE A 644 2.87 2.37 -30.22
N LEU A 645 2.71 1.53 -29.22
CA LEU A 645 1.76 0.43 -29.18
C LEU A 645 0.47 0.91 -28.52
N VAL A 646 -0.65 0.71 -29.18
CA VAL A 646 -1.99 1.04 -28.68
C VAL A 646 -2.76 -0.27 -28.52
N PRO A 647 -2.79 -0.87 -27.31
CA PRO A 647 -3.34 -2.21 -27.11
C PRO A 647 -4.85 -2.29 -27.35
N PHE A 648 -5.58 -1.28 -26.87
CA PHE A 648 -7.04 -1.25 -26.88
C PHE A 648 -7.54 0.19 -26.74
N ALA A 649 -8.03 0.78 -27.83
CA ALA A 649 -8.48 2.17 -27.83
C ALA A 649 -9.77 2.40 -28.65
N PRO A 650 -10.83 1.59 -28.45
CA PRO A 650 -12.09 1.78 -29.18
C PRO A 650 -12.79 3.10 -28.88
N ALA A 651 -12.75 3.63 -27.66
CA ALA A 651 -13.49 4.83 -27.26
C ALA A 651 -12.54 6.03 -27.08
N LEU A 652 -12.55 6.98 -28.03
CA LEU A 652 -11.61 8.11 -28.07
C LEU A 652 -12.28 9.46 -28.32
N SER A 653 -11.82 10.48 -27.60
CA SER A 653 -12.16 11.88 -27.88
C SER A 653 -11.41 12.43 -29.09
N SER A 654 -11.88 13.59 -29.59
CA SER A 654 -11.17 14.34 -30.64
C SER A 654 -9.75 14.72 -30.20
N ALA A 655 -9.53 15.02 -28.91
CA ALA A 655 -8.22 15.34 -28.37
C ALA A 655 -7.30 14.11 -28.32
N HIS A 656 -7.83 12.94 -27.96
CA HIS A 656 -7.07 11.68 -28.00
C HIS A 656 -6.64 11.34 -29.43
N LEU A 657 -7.56 11.45 -30.40
CA LEU A 657 -7.25 11.27 -31.81
C LEU A 657 -6.18 12.24 -32.30
N GLN A 658 -6.28 13.51 -31.93
CA GLN A 658 -5.29 14.52 -32.29
C GLN A 658 -3.91 14.20 -31.71
N THR A 659 -3.85 13.68 -30.48
CA THR A 659 -2.60 13.22 -29.86
C THR A 659 -1.94 12.13 -30.70
N ILE A 660 -2.70 11.12 -31.15
CA ILE A 660 -2.17 10.05 -32.01
C ILE A 660 -1.74 10.60 -33.38
N ARG A 661 -2.56 11.48 -34.01
CA ARG A 661 -2.19 12.13 -35.29
C ARG A 661 -0.89 12.92 -35.17
N ALA A 662 -0.69 13.64 -34.07
CA ALA A 662 0.54 14.40 -33.84
C ALA A 662 1.78 13.49 -33.81
N GLN A 663 1.68 12.26 -33.28
CA GLN A 663 2.79 11.31 -33.30
C GLN A 663 3.09 10.81 -34.72
N LEU A 664 2.06 10.53 -35.52
CA LEU A 664 2.22 10.16 -36.95
C LEU A 664 2.85 11.31 -37.76
N GLN A 665 2.40 12.54 -37.53
CA GLN A 665 2.98 13.74 -38.16
C GLN A 665 4.44 13.95 -37.76
N ALA A 666 4.79 13.63 -36.51
CA ALA A 666 6.16 13.65 -36.00
C ALA A 666 7.05 12.51 -36.54
N GLY A 667 6.57 11.68 -37.47
CA GLY A 667 7.36 10.63 -38.11
C GLY A 667 7.40 9.29 -37.37
N LYS A 668 6.61 9.13 -36.30
CA LYS A 668 6.61 7.91 -35.48
C LYS A 668 5.73 6.83 -36.09
N THR A 669 5.99 5.57 -35.71
CA THR A 669 5.09 4.47 -36.06
C THR A 669 4.11 4.22 -34.93
N VAL A 670 2.81 4.23 -35.23
CA VAL A 670 1.75 3.83 -34.29
C VAL A 670 1.26 2.45 -34.71
N VAL A 671 1.26 1.50 -33.78
CA VAL A 671 0.81 0.12 -33.98
C VAL A 671 -0.41 -0.13 -33.12
N THR A 672 -1.55 -0.45 -33.74
CA THR A 672 -2.78 -0.79 -33.02
C THR A 672 -2.93 -2.31 -32.96
N LEU A 673 -3.16 -2.82 -31.75
CA LEU A 673 -3.32 -4.25 -31.45
C LEU A 673 -4.75 -4.59 -31.03
N GLY A 674 -5.67 -3.65 -31.23
CA GLY A 674 -7.09 -3.76 -30.94
C GLY A 674 -7.88 -2.72 -31.73
N PRO A 675 -9.20 -2.62 -31.49
CA PRO A 675 -10.02 -1.61 -32.12
C PRO A 675 -9.53 -0.20 -31.76
N LEU A 676 -9.71 0.71 -32.70
CA LEU A 676 -9.24 2.08 -32.62
C LEU A 676 -10.35 3.03 -33.05
N ALA A 677 -10.80 3.89 -32.13
CA ALA A 677 -11.76 4.96 -32.40
C ALA A 677 -13.09 4.49 -33.02
N THR A 678 -13.57 3.30 -32.65
CA THR A 678 -14.87 2.79 -33.08
C THR A 678 -16.03 3.50 -32.37
N MET A 679 -15.75 4.13 -31.23
CA MET A 679 -16.67 4.93 -30.41
C MET A 679 -16.01 6.24 -29.98
N ASP A 680 -16.83 7.22 -29.62
CA ASP A 680 -16.35 8.41 -28.92
C ASP A 680 -16.15 8.13 -27.41
N GLU A 681 -15.66 9.12 -26.68
CA GLU A 681 -15.39 9.05 -25.24
C GLU A 681 -16.64 8.85 -24.37
N ARG A 682 -17.84 8.91 -24.96
CA ARG A 682 -19.12 8.67 -24.30
C ARG A 682 -19.76 7.34 -24.71
N GLY A 683 -19.02 6.51 -25.45
CA GLY A 683 -19.48 5.19 -25.90
C GLY A 683 -20.43 5.22 -27.10
N VAL A 684 -20.54 6.36 -27.78
CA VAL A 684 -21.39 6.47 -28.98
C VAL A 684 -20.59 6.02 -30.20
N PRO A 685 -21.11 5.07 -31.02
CA PRO A 685 -20.45 4.66 -32.25
C PRO A 685 -20.12 5.85 -33.14
N THR A 686 -18.93 5.84 -33.73
CA THR A 686 -18.46 6.95 -34.55
C THR A 686 -17.77 6.47 -35.82
N THR A 687 -17.79 7.30 -36.85
CA THR A 687 -17.03 7.11 -38.09
C THR A 687 -15.71 7.89 -38.07
N ARG A 688 -15.39 8.57 -36.95
CA ARG A 688 -14.14 9.30 -36.75
C ARG A 688 -12.97 8.33 -36.87
N SER A 689 -12.25 8.41 -37.98
CA SER A 689 -11.06 7.60 -38.20
C SER A 689 -9.80 8.45 -38.10
N LEU A 690 -8.68 7.78 -37.85
CA LEU A 690 -7.35 8.31 -38.15
C LEU A 690 -7.05 8.22 -39.66
N GLY A 691 -8.07 8.09 -40.52
CA GLY A 691 -8.00 7.72 -41.93
C GLY A 691 -8.72 6.39 -42.16
N ALA A 692 -9.72 6.36 -43.04
CA ALA A 692 -10.34 5.12 -43.51
C ALA A 692 -9.46 4.46 -44.59
N PRO A 693 -9.54 3.13 -44.80
CA PRO A 693 -9.29 2.60 -46.13
C PRO A 693 -10.39 3.16 -47.04
N GLY A 694 -10.04 4.20 -47.81
CA GLY A 694 -10.93 4.84 -48.77
C GLY A 694 -11.58 6.13 -48.28
N ARG A 695 -11.19 7.23 -48.94
CA ARG A 695 -11.77 8.60 -48.92
C ARG A 695 -11.32 9.52 -47.79
N GLY A 696 -10.18 10.15 -48.07
CA GLY A 696 -9.62 11.31 -47.38
C GLY A 696 -8.16 11.05 -47.02
N PRO A 697 -7.17 11.54 -47.78
CA PRO A 697 -5.77 11.38 -47.37
C PRO A 697 -5.60 12.09 -46.02
N LEU A 698 -5.14 11.35 -45.00
CA LEU A 698 -4.20 11.94 -44.05
C LEU A 698 -3.18 12.67 -44.93
N ALA A 699 -3.11 14.00 -44.86
CA ALA A 699 -2.04 14.75 -45.52
C ALA A 699 -0.72 14.01 -45.23
N ALA A 700 0.06 13.69 -46.27
CA ALA A 700 1.17 12.74 -46.23
C ALA A 700 1.94 12.80 -44.91
N THR A 701 1.64 11.90 -43.97
CA THR A 701 2.32 11.87 -42.68
C THR A 701 3.67 11.20 -42.87
N LYS A 702 4.72 11.75 -42.26
CA LYS A 702 6.04 11.10 -42.27
C LYS A 702 6.04 9.75 -41.54
N GLY A 703 5.13 9.56 -40.59
CA GLY A 703 4.97 8.34 -39.79
C GLY A 703 4.05 7.30 -40.44
N LYS A 704 3.90 6.15 -39.76
CA LYS A 704 3.12 4.99 -40.25
C LYS A 704 2.10 4.54 -39.20
N LEU A 705 0.88 4.25 -39.64
CA LEU A 705 -0.12 3.54 -38.82
C LEU A 705 -0.16 2.08 -39.28
N ILE A 706 0.06 1.14 -38.36
CA ILE A 706 0.04 -0.30 -38.62
C ILE A 706 -1.05 -0.93 -37.74
N HIS A 707 -2.06 -1.54 -38.35
CA HIS A 707 -3.10 -2.27 -37.63
C HIS A 707 -2.85 -3.78 -37.70
N LEU A 708 -2.76 -4.44 -36.54
CA LEU A 708 -2.51 -5.87 -36.46
C LEU A 708 -3.79 -6.71 -36.39
N GLY A 709 -4.89 -6.12 -35.92
CA GLY A 709 -6.21 -6.73 -35.80
C GLY A 709 -6.93 -6.30 -34.52
N ASP A 710 -8.26 -6.38 -34.49
CA ASP A 710 -9.09 -5.91 -33.37
C ASP A 710 -9.02 -6.80 -32.11
N ASP A 711 -8.68 -8.08 -32.25
CA ASP A 711 -8.51 -9.01 -31.12
C ASP A 711 -7.04 -9.37 -30.89
N PHE A 712 -6.11 -8.60 -31.48
CA PHE A 712 -4.73 -9.07 -31.58
C PHE A 712 -4.03 -9.13 -30.21
N SER A 713 -4.26 -8.15 -29.35
CA SER A 713 -3.73 -8.06 -27.98
C SER A 713 -4.22 -9.19 -27.08
N THR A 714 -5.50 -9.56 -27.14
CA THR A 714 -6.06 -10.67 -26.35
C THR A 714 -5.55 -12.03 -26.85
N LYS A 715 -5.24 -12.16 -28.15
CA LYS A 715 -4.70 -13.38 -28.77
C LYS A 715 -3.18 -13.57 -28.63
N LEU A 716 -2.47 -12.69 -27.92
CA LEU A 716 -1.04 -12.88 -27.62
C LEU A 716 -0.78 -14.13 -26.75
N PHE A 717 -1.77 -14.49 -25.93
CA PHE A 717 -1.76 -15.63 -25.03
C PHE A 717 -3.06 -16.43 -25.21
N PRO A 718 -3.05 -17.76 -25.01
CA PRO A 718 -4.29 -18.51 -24.88
C PRO A 718 -4.99 -18.14 -23.57
N GLU A 719 -6.31 -18.26 -23.56
CA GLU A 719 -7.06 -18.25 -22.30
C GLU A 719 -6.68 -19.48 -21.47
N LEU A 720 -6.47 -19.26 -20.17
CA LEU A 720 -6.23 -20.32 -19.21
C LEU A 720 -7.36 -20.36 -18.18
N PRO A 721 -7.75 -21.55 -17.69
CA PRO A 721 -8.61 -21.64 -16.53
C PRO A 721 -7.97 -20.92 -15.34
N PRO A 722 -8.76 -20.13 -14.57
CA PRO A 722 -8.23 -19.44 -13.41
C PRO A 722 -7.78 -20.41 -12.32
N MET A 723 -6.63 -20.16 -11.70
CA MET A 723 -6.13 -20.92 -10.56
C MET A 723 -6.82 -20.44 -9.27
N ARG A 724 -7.93 -21.08 -8.91
CA ARG A 724 -8.74 -20.70 -7.73
C ARG A 724 -8.29 -21.36 -6.42
N ASP A 725 -7.41 -22.36 -6.49
CA ASP A 725 -6.85 -22.98 -5.29
C ASP A 725 -5.86 -22.00 -4.61
N PRO A 726 -6.13 -21.54 -3.37
CA PRO A 726 -5.23 -20.65 -2.62
C PRO A 726 -3.83 -21.25 -2.35
N LYS A 727 -3.67 -22.57 -2.47
CA LYS A 727 -2.38 -23.27 -2.37
C LYS A 727 -1.68 -23.43 -3.72
N GLY A 728 -2.36 -23.11 -4.81
CA GLY A 728 -1.83 -23.18 -6.17
C GLY A 728 -0.90 -22.02 -6.53
N THR A 729 -0.10 -22.21 -7.58
CA THR A 729 0.62 -21.12 -8.24
C THR A 729 -0.06 -20.83 -9.57
N VAL A 730 -0.37 -19.56 -9.83
CA VAL A 730 -0.97 -19.14 -11.11
C VAL A 730 0.00 -19.45 -12.25
N PRO A 731 -0.39 -20.29 -13.24
CA PRO A 731 0.48 -20.62 -14.35
C PRO A 731 0.62 -19.45 -15.32
N LEU A 732 1.80 -19.29 -15.91
CA LEU A 732 1.99 -18.34 -17.00
C LEU A 732 1.48 -18.93 -18.32
N PRO A 733 0.63 -18.20 -19.08
CA PRO A 733 0.20 -18.66 -20.38
C PRO A 733 1.36 -18.71 -21.38
N PRO A 734 1.46 -19.74 -22.23
CA PRO A 734 2.48 -19.79 -23.28
C PRO A 734 2.22 -18.72 -24.34
N PHE A 735 3.26 -18.28 -25.04
CA PHE A 735 3.10 -17.36 -26.17
C PHE A 735 2.37 -18.04 -27.33
N VAL A 736 1.44 -17.34 -27.97
CA VAL A 736 0.86 -17.80 -29.25
C VAL A 736 1.84 -17.47 -30.39
N PRO A 737 2.37 -18.45 -31.15
CA PRO A 737 3.48 -18.22 -32.08
C PRO A 737 3.22 -17.15 -33.15
N GLY A 738 2.05 -17.18 -33.80
CA GLY A 738 1.72 -16.27 -34.90
C GLY A 738 1.68 -14.79 -34.49
N PRO A 739 0.81 -14.40 -33.54
CA PRO A 739 0.76 -13.03 -33.02
C PRO A 739 2.10 -12.56 -32.45
N THR A 740 2.83 -13.44 -31.75
CA THR A 740 4.15 -13.11 -31.21
C THR A 740 5.16 -12.79 -32.31
N ALA A 741 5.31 -13.67 -33.30
CA ALA A 741 6.24 -13.48 -34.42
C ALA A 741 5.93 -12.21 -35.22
N ARG A 742 4.64 -11.94 -35.49
CA ARG A 742 4.22 -10.73 -36.20
C ARG A 742 4.55 -9.45 -35.43
N SER A 743 4.34 -9.44 -34.11
CA SER A 743 4.66 -8.30 -33.24
C SER A 743 6.16 -8.00 -33.25
N GLU A 744 6.98 -9.04 -33.15
CA GLU A 744 8.45 -8.91 -33.17
C GLU A 744 8.97 -8.44 -34.53
N GLN A 745 8.38 -8.93 -35.63
CA GLN A 745 8.72 -8.47 -36.98
C GLN A 745 8.44 -6.98 -37.16
N VAL A 746 7.27 -6.50 -36.70
CA VAL A 746 6.90 -5.08 -36.80
C VAL A 746 7.85 -4.22 -35.97
N LEU A 747 8.09 -4.59 -34.71
CA LEU A 747 9.04 -3.85 -33.86
C LEU A 747 10.43 -3.83 -34.49
N ALA A 748 10.92 -4.96 -35.00
CA ALA A 748 12.24 -5.04 -35.61
C ALA A 748 12.35 -4.17 -36.87
N GLY A 749 11.32 -4.16 -37.71
CA GLY A 749 11.26 -3.33 -38.91
C GLY A 749 11.28 -1.83 -38.61
N VAL A 750 10.57 -1.39 -37.55
CA VAL A 750 10.55 0.02 -37.15
C VAL A 750 11.85 0.44 -36.47
N LEU A 751 12.39 -0.40 -35.59
CA LEU A 751 13.61 -0.09 -34.84
C LEU A 751 14.88 -0.24 -35.68
N GLY A 752 14.83 -1.03 -36.76
CA GLY A 752 15.98 -1.40 -37.59
C GLY A 752 16.86 -2.48 -36.94
N ARG A 753 16.37 -3.11 -35.86
CA ARG A 753 17.08 -4.12 -35.05
C ARG A 753 16.08 -4.96 -34.25
N PRO A 754 16.41 -6.19 -33.83
CA PRO A 754 15.59 -6.93 -32.87
C PRO A 754 15.31 -6.09 -31.60
N ALA A 755 14.06 -6.08 -31.17
CA ALA A 755 13.61 -5.31 -30.00
C ALA A 755 13.99 -5.99 -28.68
N SER A 756 13.92 -7.33 -28.64
CA SER A 756 14.26 -8.14 -27.47
C SER A 756 15.74 -8.05 -27.11
N LEU A 757 16.02 -7.97 -25.81
CA LEU A 757 17.35 -8.14 -25.25
C LEU A 757 17.88 -9.57 -25.45
N PHE A 758 17.00 -10.57 -25.57
CA PHE A 758 17.38 -11.95 -25.74
C PHE A 758 17.89 -12.23 -27.16
N ALA A 759 19.02 -12.93 -27.25
CA ALA A 759 19.52 -13.48 -28.51
C ALA A 759 18.65 -14.65 -28.99
N ALA A 760 18.13 -15.43 -28.04
CA ALA A 760 17.10 -16.44 -28.23
C ALA A 760 16.20 -16.47 -26.98
N GLN A 761 14.89 -16.67 -27.15
CA GLN A 761 13.97 -16.73 -26.02
C GLN A 761 14.38 -17.86 -25.06
N PRO A 762 14.53 -17.58 -23.76
CA PRO A 762 14.83 -18.63 -22.78
C PRO A 762 13.73 -19.69 -22.73
N ALA A 763 14.13 -20.97 -22.58
CA ALA A 763 13.20 -22.09 -22.40
C ALA A 763 12.52 -22.11 -21.02
N ARG A 764 13.00 -21.27 -20.09
CA ARG A 764 12.46 -21.08 -18.75
C ARG A 764 11.94 -19.66 -18.64
N ASP A 765 11.07 -19.44 -17.67
CA ASP A 765 10.59 -18.11 -17.38
C ASP A 765 11.70 -17.27 -16.73
N VAL A 766 12.14 -16.28 -17.49
CA VAL A 766 13.26 -15.39 -17.15
C VAL A 766 12.86 -13.98 -17.53
N GLU A 767 12.99 -13.06 -16.58
CA GLU A 767 12.90 -11.63 -16.84
C GLU A 767 14.30 -11.07 -17.15
N ALA A 768 14.37 -10.21 -18.16
CA ALA A 768 15.56 -9.40 -18.44
C ALA A 768 15.15 -7.94 -18.67
N THR A 769 15.62 -7.05 -17.81
CA THR A 769 15.26 -5.63 -17.84
C THR A 769 16.51 -4.76 -17.88
N LEU A 770 16.62 -3.93 -18.92
CA LEU A 770 17.72 -2.98 -19.11
C LEU A 770 17.28 -1.58 -18.64
N LEU A 771 18.08 -0.96 -17.78
CA LEU A 771 17.93 0.43 -17.41
C LEU A 771 19.10 1.26 -17.90
N ARG A 772 18.85 2.54 -18.19
CA ARG A 772 19.84 3.56 -18.52
C ARG A 772 19.68 4.72 -17.56
N GLY A 773 20.78 5.16 -16.96
CA GLY A 773 20.84 6.35 -16.14
C GLY A 773 22.16 7.09 -16.34
N PRO A 774 22.35 8.25 -15.71
CA PRO A 774 23.54 9.08 -15.86
C PRO A 774 24.82 8.39 -15.40
N ARG A 775 24.72 7.42 -14.48
CA ARG A 775 25.86 6.64 -13.99
C ARG A 775 26.09 5.32 -14.73
N GLY A 776 25.45 5.13 -15.88
CA GLY A 776 25.63 3.98 -16.75
C GLY A 776 24.37 3.14 -16.91
N ARG A 777 24.55 1.92 -17.40
CA ARG A 777 23.46 0.98 -17.66
C ARG A 777 23.36 -0.03 -16.52
N LEU A 778 22.15 -0.49 -16.24
CA LEU A 778 21.90 -1.57 -15.30
C LEU A 778 21.15 -2.67 -16.00
N LEU A 779 21.41 -3.91 -15.62
CA LEU A 779 20.75 -5.09 -16.12
C LEU A 779 20.23 -5.89 -14.93
N LEU A 780 18.91 -6.09 -14.92
CA LEU A 780 18.22 -7.04 -14.06
C LEU A 780 18.03 -8.34 -14.85
N LEU A 781 18.36 -9.47 -14.21
CA LEU A 781 18.06 -10.82 -14.69
C LEU A 781 17.46 -11.62 -13.54
N THR A 782 16.28 -12.20 -13.74
CA THR A 782 15.61 -13.03 -12.73
C THR A 782 15.19 -14.35 -13.35
N ASN A 783 15.61 -15.47 -12.76
CA ASN A 783 15.07 -16.78 -13.09
C ASN A 783 13.92 -17.12 -12.14
N TRP A 784 12.68 -17.05 -12.62
CA TRP A 784 11.48 -17.30 -11.82
C TRP A 784 11.25 -18.79 -11.56
N ASN A 785 12.00 -19.70 -12.19
CA ASN A 785 11.77 -21.13 -12.05
C ASN A 785 12.25 -21.65 -10.68
N PRO A 786 11.38 -22.36 -9.92
CA PRO A 786 11.72 -22.82 -8.58
C PRO A 786 12.72 -23.99 -8.56
N ARG A 787 12.86 -24.73 -9.67
CA ARG A 787 13.51 -26.05 -9.68
C ARG A 787 14.69 -26.16 -10.65
N ARG A 788 14.69 -25.40 -11.75
CA ARG A 788 15.63 -25.59 -12.86
C ARG A 788 16.46 -24.32 -13.10
N PRO A 789 17.77 -24.46 -13.39
CA PRO A 789 18.58 -23.34 -13.83
C PRO A 789 18.14 -22.88 -15.22
N ALA A 790 18.44 -21.62 -15.55
CA ALA A 790 18.19 -21.05 -16.86
C ALA A 790 19.51 -20.68 -17.56
N GLN A 791 19.61 -20.99 -18.86
CA GLN A 791 20.64 -20.44 -19.73
C GLN A 791 20.04 -19.26 -20.50
N VAL A 792 20.69 -18.11 -20.40
CA VAL A 792 20.22 -16.85 -20.97
C VAL A 792 21.30 -16.31 -21.90
N ALA A 793 20.94 -16.01 -23.14
CA ALA A 793 21.82 -15.33 -24.08
C ALA A 793 21.23 -13.95 -24.40
N LEU A 794 21.99 -12.88 -24.21
CA LEU A 794 21.59 -11.52 -24.54
C LEU A 794 22.36 -10.99 -25.76
N ARG A 795 21.67 -10.17 -26.56
CA ARG A 795 22.24 -9.49 -27.72
C ARG A 795 23.11 -8.34 -27.26
N GLN A 796 24.39 -8.38 -27.61
CA GLN A 796 25.35 -7.33 -27.27
C GLN A 796 24.91 -5.95 -27.80
N SER A 797 24.33 -5.88 -29.01
CA SER A 797 23.84 -4.64 -29.59
C SER A 797 22.65 -4.03 -28.83
N ALA A 798 21.82 -4.85 -28.18
CA ALA A 798 20.66 -4.39 -27.43
C ALA A 798 21.03 -3.87 -26.03
N VAL A 799 22.04 -4.49 -25.41
CA VAL A 799 22.59 -4.07 -24.10
C VAL A 799 23.65 -2.97 -24.24
N GLY A 800 24.31 -2.85 -25.40
CA GLY A 800 25.15 -1.73 -25.86
C GLY A 800 26.67 -1.99 -25.90
N GLY A 801 27.14 -3.11 -26.46
CA GLY A 801 28.58 -3.37 -26.66
C GLY A 801 29.28 -4.08 -25.50
N PRO A 802 30.61 -4.30 -25.56
CA PRO A 802 31.39 -4.94 -24.50
C PRO A 802 31.29 -4.19 -23.17
N ALA A 803 31.27 -4.93 -22.06
CA ALA A 803 31.15 -4.31 -20.74
C ALA A 803 31.76 -5.15 -19.63
N ARG A 804 32.09 -4.50 -18.51
CA ARG A 804 32.25 -5.15 -17.20
C ARG A 804 30.91 -5.06 -16.46
N ALA A 805 30.39 -6.20 -16.06
CA ALA A 805 29.21 -6.30 -15.20
C ALA A 805 29.64 -6.38 -13.74
N GLN A 806 29.15 -5.48 -12.91
CA GLN A 806 29.43 -5.45 -11.47
C GLN A 806 28.16 -5.16 -10.68
N GLY A 807 27.88 -5.94 -9.64
CA GLY A 807 26.70 -5.74 -8.80
C GLY A 807 26.49 -6.94 -7.90
N PHE A 808 25.25 -7.41 -7.78
CA PHE A 808 24.88 -8.44 -6.81
C PHE A 808 23.96 -9.49 -7.40
N ALA A 809 24.07 -10.71 -6.88
CA ALA A 809 23.14 -11.81 -7.06
C ALA A 809 22.47 -12.15 -5.73
N ILE A 810 21.19 -12.48 -5.76
CA ILE A 810 20.42 -13.05 -4.65
C ILE A 810 20.10 -14.50 -5.03
N SER A 811 20.51 -15.45 -4.18
CA SER A 811 20.21 -16.87 -4.37
C SER A 811 18.82 -17.24 -3.82
N ARG A 812 18.34 -18.45 -4.13
CA ARG A 812 17.14 -19.04 -3.50
C ARG A 812 17.17 -18.98 -1.98
N ALA A 813 18.34 -19.17 -1.36
CA ALA A 813 18.54 -19.10 0.09
C ALA A 813 18.71 -17.66 0.62
N ALA A 814 18.30 -16.65 -0.16
CA ALA A 814 18.46 -15.23 0.16
C ALA A 814 19.91 -14.79 0.43
N THR A 815 20.91 -15.53 -0.05
CA THR A 815 22.31 -15.13 0.09
C THR A 815 22.66 -14.08 -0.97
N VAL A 816 23.11 -12.90 -0.52
CA VAL A 816 23.60 -11.84 -1.41
C VAL A 816 25.09 -12.04 -1.70
N LYS A 817 25.45 -12.23 -2.98
CA LYS A 817 26.84 -12.39 -3.44
C LYS A 817 27.23 -11.30 -4.43
N PRO A 818 28.43 -10.72 -4.35
CA PRO A 818 28.91 -9.81 -5.37
C PRO A 818 29.10 -10.55 -6.70
N VAL A 819 28.74 -9.89 -7.79
CA VAL A 819 28.93 -10.39 -9.16
C VAL A 819 29.93 -9.48 -9.84
N ARG A 820 30.98 -10.08 -10.42
CA ARG A 820 31.94 -9.41 -11.30
C ARG A 820 32.20 -10.31 -12.50
N MET A 821 31.99 -9.80 -13.70
CA MET A 821 32.26 -10.53 -14.93
C MET A 821 32.62 -9.59 -16.06
N GLU A 822 33.53 -10.02 -16.92
CA GLU A 822 33.79 -9.37 -18.20
C GLU A 822 32.89 -10.00 -19.27
N LEU A 823 32.25 -9.15 -20.06
CA LEU A 823 31.30 -9.56 -21.08
C LEU A 823 31.83 -9.13 -22.46
N SER A 824 32.44 -10.08 -23.17
CA SER A 824 33.01 -9.93 -24.52
C SER A 824 32.44 -10.98 -25.49
N GLY A 825 32.61 -10.76 -26.81
CA GLY A 825 32.13 -11.66 -27.87
C GLY A 825 30.70 -11.41 -28.37
N ALA A 826 30.22 -12.24 -29.30
CA ALA A 826 29.00 -12.03 -30.10
C ALA A 826 27.67 -12.14 -29.33
N GLY A 827 27.69 -12.52 -28.05
CA GLY A 827 26.50 -12.58 -27.18
C GLY A 827 26.85 -12.84 -25.73
N TRP A 828 26.13 -12.21 -24.80
CA TRP A 828 26.38 -12.37 -23.37
C TRP A 828 25.61 -13.57 -22.84
N ARG A 829 26.33 -14.58 -22.34
CA ARG A 829 25.72 -15.81 -21.81
C ARG A 829 25.75 -15.80 -20.29
N PHE A 830 24.60 -16.05 -19.69
CA PHE A 830 24.42 -16.17 -18.24
C PHE A 830 23.84 -17.54 -17.93
N ARG A 831 24.36 -18.17 -16.88
CA ARG A 831 23.72 -19.30 -16.22
C ARG A 831 23.16 -18.81 -14.89
N LEU A 832 21.84 -18.78 -14.79
CA LEU A 832 21.12 -18.43 -13.56
C LEU A 832 20.74 -19.70 -12.82
N ALA A 833 21.02 -19.77 -11.52
CA ALA A 833 20.52 -20.85 -10.67
C ALA A 833 18.99 -20.75 -10.53
N PRO A 834 18.29 -21.82 -10.08
CA PRO A 834 16.86 -21.72 -9.75
C PRO A 834 16.61 -20.55 -8.79
N GLN A 835 15.57 -19.75 -9.08
CA GLN A 835 15.19 -18.57 -8.30
C GLN A 835 16.24 -17.44 -8.22
N GLU A 836 17.37 -17.51 -8.95
CA GLU A 836 18.40 -16.48 -8.82
C GLU A 836 18.00 -15.16 -9.51
N SER A 837 18.16 -14.04 -8.79
CA SER A 837 18.09 -12.68 -9.34
C SER A 837 19.46 -12.02 -9.34
N ARG A 838 19.80 -11.29 -10.40
CA ARG A 838 21.03 -10.50 -10.53
C ARG A 838 20.70 -9.08 -10.94
N LEU A 839 21.22 -8.10 -10.21
CA LEU A 839 21.20 -6.70 -10.58
C LEU A 839 22.64 -6.20 -10.73
N VAL A 840 23.03 -5.89 -11.96
CA VAL A 840 24.41 -5.51 -12.29
C VAL A 840 24.48 -4.20 -13.06
N ARG A 841 25.45 -3.36 -12.72
CA ARG A 841 25.87 -2.21 -13.51
C ARG A 841 26.79 -2.68 -14.63
N LEU A 842 26.56 -2.15 -15.83
CA LEU A 842 27.37 -2.40 -17.03
C LEU A 842 28.22 -1.18 -17.32
N SER A 843 29.52 -1.30 -17.08
CA SER A 843 30.52 -0.27 -17.39
C SER A 843 31.27 -0.60 -18.68
N PRO A 844 31.66 0.38 -19.51
CA PRO A 844 32.50 0.12 -20.68
C PRO A 844 33.81 -0.56 -20.26
N ILE A 845 34.34 -1.44 -21.10
CA ILE A 845 35.73 -1.89 -20.95
C ILE A 845 36.61 -0.74 -21.43
N GLN A 846 37.26 -0.02 -20.52
CA GLN A 846 38.33 0.91 -20.90
C GLN A 846 39.40 0.09 -21.64
N ARG A 847 39.73 0.53 -22.86
CA ARG A 847 40.79 -0.08 -23.66
C ARG A 847 42.15 0.27 -23.08
#